data_AF-A0A5N9GTD4-F1
#
_entry.id   AF-A0A5N9GTD4-F1
#
_cell.length_a   1.000
_cell.length_b   1.000
_cell.length_c   1.000
_cell.angle_alpha   90.00
_cell.angle_beta   90.00
_cell.angle_gamma   90.00
#
_symmetry.space_group_name_H-M   'P 1'
#
loop_
_entity.id
_entity.type
_entity.pdbx_description
1 polymer ?
#
loop_
_entity_poly.entity_id
_entity_poly.type
_entity_poly.pdbx_seq_one_letter_code
_entity_poly.pdbx_strand_id
1 'polypeptide(L)'
;APWALAGISGVVVLTAFYAFSYLTIYSSPHTAVRASTWLNANAPEGSLILKEHWEEGLPDLWTYERRELPMYNPDGPQKLQIVASELAEAEYLTFYSSRLFGTTPRLPDDYPIPYAMTKAYYPLLFNGDLGYELVRVEQQYPSFLGVSFVNDVFGRPGLEPPPPMQRKNHGGIRIDMGFADESFSVYDHPQVLIFRNTGRLSEGRLRTLLGVAQLPELGYDLMLAPEDERESQQAGGTISDITPSDGLGSRFPLPVWLLAMYLGTIATLPISLMVFRALPDRGYLLARPLGLLMLAYIPWMLASLKWMSFGRGSISLGFLLLFAISGWLTYRYRDELWDFVRRRWRFLLGQEALFLGAFIIFTLIRAANPDLWHPFRGGEKPMDFAYLNAVVRSTYMPPFDPWFAGGSLNYYYFGQFMMATVIKATGIPTAIAYNLAVPMVFALVVGAAFSLGYNIAEGARRAVRSARNIPVWSPVVAGLAAMLFMVVFSNLDGGVQVLQGAAGNFDFWSPTRMMPPDPPGFEITEFPFFTFLFADLHAHMLAMPLGLLAIGLSLNTVLLSPNGERTGWFFASLGLLALTVGGLWATNAWDFPTYLGIGVVSLLLGQYLRKRRVDLRTLYKAAGVVAAFVVLAVIFWLPYHLRLENGFQGVNLTPVRTDLWQYLAIHGLFIFLVLTLLITELPRAPWQWFRDANESRRWLVIAVGGAVVALGLAASLLGYSTIVALGGMLIVALVLFVRRTAPWPWSRESRGDVQASTPDASAFHLLPLGLLATALAIGIAVDIVVVKGDIERMNTVFKSYLQAWIFLSIGAAYALWYLGFVKGFFLRIRVAKGVWLTGLALLVAGSAVYPVLGTRERLADRFDTSTFTLDGTAFMETESYTDDKGTVTFKWDLEAIEWMQENVQGSPVIVEGRTPLYRWGSRVSIYTGLPTVLGWDWHQRQQRCGLNPCDAVTARIVDVNKIYTSTDATETLQLLNDYDVKYVYVGELEHNYYPDSGLIKFQGLAAVGKLTVVYENQEVTVYEVQG
;
A
#
# COMPACT_ATOMS: atom_id res chain seq x y z
N ALA A 1 42.55 -24.73 -6.99
CA ALA A 1 41.53 -25.54 -7.70
C ALA A 1 41.39 -25.03 -9.12
N PRO A 2 41.33 -25.91 -10.15
CA PRO A 2 41.20 -25.51 -11.56
C PRO A 2 40.00 -24.58 -11.83
N TRP A 3 38.95 -24.69 -11.03
CA TRP A 3 37.75 -23.83 -11.10
C TRP A 3 37.98 -22.37 -10.70
N ALA A 4 38.90 -22.09 -9.77
CA ALA A 4 39.25 -20.72 -9.40
C ALA A 4 40.05 -20.03 -10.50
N LEU A 5 40.96 -20.77 -11.15
CA LEU A 5 41.67 -20.32 -12.35
C LEU A 5 40.72 -20.13 -13.52
N ALA A 6 39.72 -21.01 -13.71
CA ALA A 6 38.69 -20.85 -14.72
C ALA A 6 37.80 -19.63 -14.45
N GLY A 7 37.42 -19.37 -13.19
CA GLY A 7 36.66 -18.19 -12.79
C GLY A 7 37.43 -16.89 -13.01
N ILE A 8 38.69 -16.81 -12.57
CA ILE A 8 39.57 -15.65 -12.80
C ILE A 8 39.79 -15.45 -14.30
N SER A 9 40.08 -16.52 -15.05
CA SER A 9 40.26 -16.45 -16.50
C SER A 9 38.98 -15.99 -17.20
N GLY A 10 37.81 -16.45 -16.75
CA GLY A 10 36.51 -16.03 -17.26
C GLY A 10 36.28 -14.54 -17.03
N VAL A 11 36.53 -14.03 -15.83
CA VAL A 11 36.44 -12.59 -15.53
C VAL A 11 37.41 -11.79 -16.40
N VAL A 12 38.68 -12.18 -16.46
CA VAL A 12 39.69 -11.48 -17.27
C VAL A 12 39.31 -11.47 -18.75
N VAL A 13 38.85 -12.60 -19.30
CA VAL A 13 38.44 -12.69 -20.70
C VAL A 13 37.20 -11.83 -20.98
N LEU A 14 36.20 -11.85 -20.11
CA LEU A 14 34.99 -11.04 -20.28
C LEU A 14 35.27 -9.55 -20.11
N THR A 15 36.09 -9.16 -19.13
CA THR A 15 36.53 -7.77 -18.94
C THR A 15 37.35 -7.28 -20.14
N ALA A 16 38.29 -8.09 -20.64
CA ALA A 16 39.05 -7.76 -21.82
C ALA A 16 38.14 -7.65 -23.06
N PHE A 17 37.20 -8.59 -23.25
CA PHE A 17 36.24 -8.56 -24.34
C PHE A 17 35.41 -7.27 -24.34
N TYR A 18 34.89 -6.86 -23.19
CA TYR A 18 34.14 -5.62 -23.05
C TYR A 18 35.03 -4.39 -23.28
N ALA A 19 36.24 -4.36 -22.70
CA ALA A 19 37.18 -3.26 -22.90
C ALA A 19 37.57 -3.07 -24.37
N PHE A 20 37.87 -4.16 -25.08
CA PHE A 20 38.14 -4.10 -26.52
C PHE A 20 36.90 -3.68 -27.33
N SER A 21 35.72 -4.19 -26.95
CA SER A 21 34.45 -3.73 -27.55
C SER A 21 34.27 -2.23 -27.38
N TYR A 22 34.57 -1.68 -26.21
CA TYR A 22 34.47 -0.25 -25.95
C TYR A 22 35.45 0.56 -26.81
N LEU A 23 36.71 0.15 -26.89
CA LEU A 23 37.71 0.85 -27.71
C LEU A 23 37.33 0.95 -29.19
N THR A 24 36.49 0.04 -29.71
CA THR A 24 36.04 0.10 -31.10
C THR A 24 35.16 1.30 -31.43
N ILE A 25 34.58 1.99 -30.46
CA ILE A 25 33.81 3.21 -30.75
C ILE A 25 34.71 4.29 -31.39
N TYR A 26 35.97 4.36 -30.95
CA TYR A 26 36.99 5.27 -31.47
C TYR A 26 37.65 4.81 -32.77
N SER A 27 37.22 3.68 -33.35
CA SER A 27 37.74 3.19 -34.64
C SER A 27 37.25 4.01 -35.84
N SER A 28 36.33 4.94 -35.60
CA SER A 28 35.77 5.86 -36.60
C SER A 28 35.75 7.28 -36.04
N PRO A 29 35.71 8.32 -36.90
CA PRO A 29 35.47 9.68 -36.44
C PRO A 29 34.18 9.79 -35.63
N HIS A 30 34.15 10.76 -34.71
CA HIS A 30 33.01 11.05 -33.85
C HIS A 30 31.71 11.19 -34.67
N THR A 31 30.60 10.65 -34.18
CA THR A 31 29.30 10.62 -34.90
C THR A 31 28.86 12.02 -35.33
N ALA A 32 29.05 13.03 -34.48
CA ALA A 32 28.78 14.43 -34.82
C ALA A 32 29.62 14.97 -35.99
N VAL A 33 30.90 14.57 -36.10
CA VAL A 33 31.78 14.96 -37.22
C VAL A 33 31.35 14.27 -38.51
N ARG A 34 30.93 12.99 -38.43
CA ARG A 34 30.39 12.27 -39.60
C ARG A 34 29.08 12.91 -40.07
N ALA A 35 28.23 13.30 -39.13
CA ALA A 35 26.96 13.99 -39.41
C ALA A 35 27.18 15.35 -40.08
N SER A 36 28.12 16.16 -39.56
CA SER A 36 28.43 17.47 -40.18
C SER A 36 29.09 17.33 -41.55
N THR A 37 29.97 16.35 -41.72
CA THR A 37 30.57 16.04 -43.04
C THR A 37 29.48 15.67 -44.05
N TRP A 38 28.48 14.88 -43.61
CA TRP A 38 27.34 14.53 -44.45
C TRP A 38 26.50 15.77 -44.79
N LEU A 39 26.20 16.65 -43.83
CA LEU A 39 25.45 17.89 -44.08
C LEU A 39 26.18 18.80 -45.08
N ASN A 40 27.47 19.05 -44.87
CA ASN A 40 28.31 19.84 -45.78
C ASN A 40 28.32 19.31 -47.22
N ALA A 41 28.14 18.00 -47.40
CA ALA A 41 28.10 17.36 -48.71
C ALA A 41 26.70 17.32 -49.35
N ASN A 42 25.62 17.49 -48.58
CA ASN A 42 24.25 17.21 -49.03
C ASN A 42 23.25 18.39 -48.84
N ALA A 43 23.56 19.36 -47.99
CA ALA A 43 22.73 20.53 -47.73
C ALA A 43 23.28 21.77 -48.47
N PRO A 44 22.45 22.52 -49.22
CA PRO A 44 22.88 23.77 -49.87
C PRO A 44 23.43 24.78 -48.85
N GLU A 45 24.52 25.47 -49.19
CA GLU A 45 25.05 26.57 -48.37
C GLU A 45 23.95 27.61 -48.04
N GLY A 46 23.94 28.10 -46.80
CA GLY A 46 22.92 29.03 -46.32
C GLY A 46 21.57 28.42 -45.93
N SER A 47 21.41 27.09 -45.99
CA SER A 47 20.21 26.42 -45.46
C SER A 47 20.05 26.69 -43.95
N LEU A 48 18.82 26.80 -43.48
CA LEU A 48 18.48 26.91 -42.06
C LEU A 48 18.43 25.52 -41.43
N ILE A 49 19.25 25.32 -40.39
CA ILE A 49 19.34 24.09 -39.61
C ILE A 49 18.87 24.35 -38.19
N LEU A 50 17.83 23.63 -37.78
CA LEU A 50 17.35 23.65 -36.40
C LEU A 50 18.11 22.64 -35.55
N LYS A 51 18.35 23.03 -34.31
CA LYS A 51 18.71 22.13 -33.21
C LYS A 51 17.85 22.44 -31.99
N GLU A 52 17.97 21.64 -30.96
CA GLU A 52 17.26 21.90 -29.71
C GLU A 52 18.07 22.79 -28.76
N HIS A 53 17.39 23.70 -28.05
CA HIS A 53 17.97 24.58 -27.03
C HIS A 53 18.53 23.74 -25.86
N TRP A 54 19.71 24.12 -25.35
CA TRP A 54 20.54 23.37 -24.38
C TRP A 54 21.24 22.10 -24.90
N GLU A 55 21.11 21.80 -26.19
CA GLU A 55 21.82 20.68 -26.80
C GLU A 55 23.07 21.14 -27.59
N GLU A 56 24.08 20.25 -27.66
CA GLU A 56 25.33 20.50 -28.35
C GLU A 56 25.11 20.67 -29.87
N GLY A 57 25.91 21.52 -30.51
CA GLY A 57 25.83 21.72 -31.95
C GLY A 57 26.68 20.71 -32.72
N LEU A 58 26.29 20.40 -33.97
CA LEU A 58 27.20 19.71 -34.87
C LEU A 58 28.38 20.63 -35.26
N PRO A 59 29.62 20.11 -35.28
CA PRO A 59 30.81 20.90 -35.61
C PRO A 59 30.85 21.27 -37.10
N ASP A 60 31.66 22.26 -37.48
CA ASP A 60 31.94 22.60 -38.90
C ASP A 60 30.71 22.93 -39.77
N LEU A 61 29.70 23.57 -39.19
CA LEU A 61 28.50 24.05 -39.90
C LEU A 61 28.45 25.59 -40.02
N TRP A 62 29.61 26.25 -40.15
CA TRP A 62 29.72 27.72 -40.14
C TRP A 62 29.07 28.42 -41.34
N THR A 63 28.82 27.69 -42.43
CA THR A 63 28.20 28.18 -43.67
C THR A 63 26.67 28.08 -43.67
N TYR A 64 26.07 27.62 -42.58
CA TYR A 64 24.62 27.44 -42.42
C TYR A 64 24.04 28.41 -41.40
N GLU A 65 22.79 28.83 -41.60
CA GLU A 65 22.04 29.51 -40.56
C GLU A 65 21.58 28.48 -39.52
N ARG A 66 21.73 28.78 -38.23
CA ARG A 66 21.38 27.86 -37.14
C ARG A 66 20.49 28.55 -36.14
N ARG A 67 19.36 27.92 -35.79
CA ARG A 67 18.43 28.39 -34.77
C ARG A 67 18.06 27.26 -33.82
N GLU A 68 17.58 27.62 -32.64
CA GLU A 68 17.31 26.68 -31.56
C GLU A 68 15.81 26.58 -31.26
N LEU A 69 15.31 25.36 -31.13
CA LEU A 69 13.95 25.08 -30.69
C LEU A 69 13.91 25.06 -29.15
N PRO A 70 13.03 25.84 -28.50
CA PRO A 70 12.97 25.97 -27.04
C PRO A 70 12.29 24.77 -26.36
N MET A 71 12.67 23.53 -26.70
CA MET A 71 11.96 22.31 -26.29
C MET A 71 11.94 22.07 -24.78
N TYR A 72 12.93 22.57 -24.04
CA TYR A 72 12.95 22.54 -22.57
C TYR A 72 11.96 23.52 -21.91
N ASN A 73 11.59 24.61 -22.57
CA ASN A 73 10.75 25.65 -21.95
C ASN A 73 9.31 25.13 -21.74
N PRO A 74 8.58 25.57 -20.71
CA PRO A 74 7.19 25.15 -20.49
C PRO A 74 6.31 25.34 -21.72
N ASP A 75 5.35 24.43 -21.92
CA ASP A 75 4.43 24.49 -23.06
C ASP A 75 3.46 25.68 -22.93
N GLY A 76 3.28 26.41 -24.03
CA GLY A 76 2.43 27.60 -24.06
C GLY A 76 2.31 28.21 -25.47
N PRO A 77 1.43 29.22 -25.65
CA PRO A 77 1.16 29.81 -26.96
C PRO A 77 2.41 30.38 -27.66
N GLN A 78 3.30 30.99 -26.88
CA GLN A 78 4.54 31.59 -27.36
C GLN A 78 5.51 30.52 -27.87
N LYS A 79 5.69 29.43 -27.11
CA LYS A 79 6.53 28.29 -27.52
C LYS A 79 5.97 27.64 -28.78
N LEU A 80 4.66 27.43 -28.85
CA LEU A 80 3.97 26.86 -30.01
C LEU A 80 4.16 27.70 -31.27
N GLN A 81 4.08 29.03 -31.14
CA GLN A 81 4.32 29.94 -32.26
C GLN A 81 5.76 29.83 -32.76
N ILE A 82 6.74 29.90 -31.85
CA ILE A 82 8.17 29.80 -32.20
C ILE A 82 8.47 28.45 -32.85
N VAL A 83 8.06 27.34 -32.24
CA VAL A 83 8.35 26.00 -32.80
C VAL A 83 7.71 25.82 -34.17
N ALA A 84 6.46 26.25 -34.35
CA ALA A 84 5.79 26.11 -35.65
C ALA A 84 6.38 27.02 -36.73
N SER A 85 6.80 28.24 -36.39
CA SER A 85 7.41 29.17 -37.36
C SER A 85 8.78 28.66 -37.79
N GLU A 86 9.61 28.25 -36.84
CA GLU A 86 10.95 27.73 -37.12
C GLU A 86 10.89 26.43 -37.93
N LEU A 87 9.99 25.50 -37.59
CA LEU A 87 9.79 24.26 -38.36
C LEU A 87 9.29 24.52 -39.80
N ALA A 88 8.51 25.58 -40.02
CA ALA A 88 8.02 25.94 -41.36
C ALA A 88 9.16 26.46 -42.25
N GLU A 89 10.06 27.27 -41.68
CA GLU A 89 11.17 27.90 -42.40
C GLU A 89 12.32 26.93 -42.69
N ALA A 90 12.68 26.09 -41.71
CA ALA A 90 13.92 25.32 -41.78
C ALA A 90 13.94 24.20 -42.83
N GLU A 91 15.11 24.01 -43.45
CA GLU A 91 15.38 22.89 -44.37
C GLU A 91 15.73 21.59 -43.64
N TYR A 92 16.43 21.70 -42.51
CA TYR A 92 16.96 20.57 -41.76
C TYR A 92 16.73 20.73 -40.26
N LEU A 93 16.54 19.61 -39.58
CA LEU A 93 16.46 19.51 -38.13
C LEU A 93 17.43 18.44 -37.65
N THR A 94 18.28 18.78 -36.69
CA THR A 94 19.33 17.89 -36.18
C THR A 94 19.17 17.63 -34.69
N PHE A 95 19.28 16.36 -34.30
CA PHE A 95 19.40 15.92 -32.92
C PHE A 95 20.84 15.46 -32.71
N TYR A 96 21.56 16.12 -31.81
CA TYR A 96 22.92 15.71 -31.46
C TYR A 96 22.92 14.41 -30.62
N SER A 97 21.94 14.25 -29.74
CA SER A 97 21.82 13.10 -28.85
C SER A 97 20.36 12.76 -28.57
N SER A 98 20.13 11.71 -27.78
CA SER A 98 18.80 11.32 -27.30
C SER A 98 18.33 12.03 -26.04
N ARG A 99 19.05 13.05 -25.55
CA ARG A 99 18.80 13.64 -24.23
C ARG A 99 17.39 14.19 -24.11
N LEU A 100 16.95 15.07 -25.00
CA LEU A 100 15.67 15.76 -24.85
C LEU A 100 14.49 14.84 -25.15
N PHE A 101 14.47 14.16 -26.31
CA PHE A 101 13.39 13.21 -26.62
C PHE A 101 13.36 11.99 -25.68
N GLY A 102 14.48 11.66 -25.04
CA GLY A 102 14.58 10.64 -23.99
C GLY A 102 14.13 11.11 -22.60
N THR A 103 13.91 12.40 -22.38
CA THR A 103 13.60 12.97 -21.06
C THR A 103 12.28 13.74 -21.03
N THR A 104 12.07 14.71 -21.91
CA THR A 104 10.92 15.63 -21.81
C THR A 104 9.55 14.96 -21.99
N PRO A 105 9.35 13.91 -22.82
CA PRO A 105 8.07 13.21 -22.90
C PRO A 105 7.65 12.51 -21.58
N ARG A 106 8.60 12.32 -20.65
CA ARG A 106 8.37 11.66 -19.34
C ARG A 106 8.02 12.65 -18.23
N LEU A 107 7.95 13.95 -18.52
CA LEU A 107 7.67 15.02 -17.56
C LEU A 107 6.32 15.70 -17.88
N PRO A 108 5.19 14.98 -17.87
CA PRO A 108 3.90 15.52 -18.29
C PRO A 108 3.41 16.68 -17.40
N ASP A 109 3.86 16.74 -16.13
CA ASP A 109 3.46 17.79 -15.19
C ASP A 109 4.12 19.16 -15.50
N ASP A 110 5.30 19.16 -16.15
CA ASP A 110 5.99 20.38 -16.61
C ASP A 110 5.50 20.87 -17.99
N TYR A 111 4.74 20.03 -18.72
CA TYR A 111 4.17 20.31 -20.04
C TYR A 111 2.65 19.98 -20.12
N PRO A 112 1.79 20.65 -19.32
CA PRO A 112 0.38 20.27 -19.18
C PRO A 112 -0.50 20.67 -20.39
N ILE A 113 -1.64 19.98 -20.51
CA ILE A 113 -2.77 20.38 -21.37
C ILE A 113 -3.27 21.78 -20.97
N PRO A 114 -3.66 22.65 -21.92
CA PRO A 114 -4.00 22.38 -23.33
C PRO A 114 -2.84 22.41 -24.31
N TYR A 115 -1.63 22.76 -23.87
CA TYR A 115 -0.54 23.08 -24.79
C TYR A 115 0.42 21.94 -25.07
N ALA A 116 0.09 20.69 -24.69
CA ALA A 116 0.89 19.43 -24.69
C ALA A 116 1.61 19.08 -26.01
N MET A 117 2.29 20.07 -26.56
CA MET A 117 2.97 20.15 -27.81
C MET A 117 4.25 19.37 -27.72
N THR A 118 4.96 19.44 -26.59
CA THR A 118 6.19 18.66 -26.39
C THR A 118 5.89 17.16 -26.43
N LYS A 119 4.72 16.76 -25.91
CA LYS A 119 4.22 15.38 -25.98
C LYS A 119 3.83 14.98 -27.41
N ALA A 120 3.22 15.88 -28.18
CA ALA A 120 2.84 15.64 -29.57
C ALA A 120 4.03 15.71 -30.55
N TYR A 121 5.03 16.52 -30.26
CA TYR A 121 6.11 16.90 -31.17
C TYR A 121 6.94 15.70 -31.63
N TYR A 122 7.52 14.91 -30.71
CA TYR A 122 8.38 13.79 -31.10
C TYR A 122 7.64 12.66 -31.82
N PRO A 123 6.44 12.21 -31.38
CA PRO A 123 5.66 11.23 -32.14
C PRO A 123 5.33 11.71 -33.56
N LEU A 124 4.84 12.94 -33.72
CA LEU A 124 4.51 13.50 -35.03
C LEU A 124 5.77 13.68 -35.90
N LEU A 125 6.89 14.08 -35.31
CA LEU A 125 8.15 14.21 -36.02
C LEU A 125 8.68 12.85 -36.51
N PHE A 126 8.71 11.85 -35.64
CA PHE A 126 9.28 10.54 -35.96
C PHE A 126 8.41 9.76 -36.95
N ASN A 127 7.10 9.99 -36.95
CA ASN A 127 6.18 9.46 -37.95
C ASN A 127 6.23 10.23 -39.29
N GLY A 128 6.86 11.40 -39.32
CA GLY A 128 6.94 12.26 -40.50
C GLY A 128 5.72 13.17 -40.71
N ASP A 129 4.76 13.19 -39.78
CA ASP A 129 3.54 13.99 -39.85
C ASP A 129 3.80 15.50 -39.84
N LEU A 130 4.96 15.93 -39.32
CA LEU A 130 5.40 17.34 -39.38
C LEU A 130 6.05 17.72 -40.72
N GLY A 131 6.10 16.82 -41.70
CA GLY A 131 6.74 17.05 -43.01
C GLY A 131 8.25 16.88 -43.01
N TYR A 132 8.81 16.30 -41.95
CA TYR A 132 10.24 16.02 -41.82
C TYR A 132 10.50 14.52 -41.96
N GLU A 133 11.45 14.16 -42.82
CA GLU A 133 11.87 12.77 -43.03
C GLU A 133 13.27 12.55 -42.49
N LEU A 134 13.49 11.43 -41.79
CA LEU A 134 14.81 11.04 -41.32
C LEU A 134 15.69 10.64 -42.51
N VAL A 135 16.70 11.45 -42.82
CA VAL A 135 17.60 11.27 -43.98
C VAL A 135 18.95 10.67 -43.61
N ARG A 136 19.38 10.80 -42.34
CA ARG A 136 20.65 10.26 -41.88
C ARG A 136 20.62 9.90 -40.39
N VAL A 137 21.28 8.79 -40.06
CA VAL A 137 21.53 8.34 -38.69
C VAL A 137 23.02 8.08 -38.56
N GLU A 138 23.68 8.76 -37.62
CA GLU A 138 25.04 8.45 -37.22
C GLU A 138 25.01 7.82 -35.84
N GLN A 139 25.43 6.56 -35.75
CA GLN A 139 25.50 5.82 -34.51
C GLN A 139 26.76 4.96 -34.49
N GLN A 140 27.31 4.74 -33.31
CA GLN A 140 28.46 3.87 -33.08
C GLN A 140 28.26 3.17 -31.75
N TYR A 141 28.30 1.84 -31.74
CA TYR A 141 28.12 1.04 -30.54
C TYR A 141 29.41 0.27 -30.22
N PRO A 142 29.72 0.02 -28.93
CA PRO A 142 30.78 -0.90 -28.56
C PRO A 142 30.57 -2.25 -29.23
N SER A 143 31.52 -2.67 -30.06
CA SER A 143 31.38 -3.91 -30.84
C SER A 143 32.69 -4.65 -31.04
N PHE A 144 32.71 -5.95 -30.78
CA PHE A 144 33.90 -6.79 -31.00
C PHE A 144 33.49 -8.21 -31.38
N LEU A 145 34.22 -8.80 -32.33
CA LEU A 145 33.99 -10.17 -32.82
C LEU A 145 32.52 -10.45 -33.22
N GLY A 146 31.84 -9.48 -33.80
CA GLY A 146 30.44 -9.62 -34.24
C GLY A 146 29.40 -9.57 -33.13
N VAL A 147 29.78 -9.20 -31.90
CA VAL A 147 28.87 -8.86 -30.80
C VAL A 147 28.84 -7.34 -30.64
N SER A 148 27.65 -6.74 -30.58
CA SER A 148 27.45 -5.30 -30.35
C SER A 148 26.61 -5.06 -29.11
N PHE A 149 27.04 -4.13 -28.25
CA PHE A 149 26.29 -3.67 -27.09
C PHE A 149 25.49 -2.43 -27.47
N VAL A 150 24.17 -2.54 -27.47
CA VAL A 150 23.28 -1.48 -27.95
C VAL A 150 22.36 -1.04 -26.82
N ASN A 151 21.99 0.23 -26.79
CA ASN A 151 21.04 0.77 -25.81
C ASN A 151 19.72 1.13 -26.48
N ASP A 152 18.64 1.07 -25.70
CA ASP A 152 17.31 1.51 -26.09
C ASP A 152 17.04 2.92 -25.57
N VAL A 153 16.98 3.88 -26.49
CA VAL A 153 16.69 5.29 -26.20
C VAL A 153 15.22 5.68 -26.44
N PHE A 154 14.43 4.81 -27.07
CA PHE A 154 13.05 5.11 -27.47
C PHE A 154 12.02 4.43 -26.57
N GLY A 155 12.29 3.22 -26.06
CA GLY A 155 11.34 2.47 -25.24
C GLY A 155 11.06 3.12 -23.89
N ARG A 156 12.05 3.77 -23.27
CA ARG A 156 11.89 4.46 -21.97
C ARG A 156 10.92 5.66 -22.00
N PRO A 157 10.96 6.55 -23.01
CA PRO A 157 9.95 7.61 -23.17
C PRO A 157 8.65 7.14 -23.86
N GLY A 158 8.52 5.87 -24.24
CA GLY A 158 7.34 5.34 -24.93
C GLY A 158 7.22 5.83 -26.38
N LEU A 159 8.35 6.11 -27.04
CA LEU A 159 8.39 6.57 -28.43
C LEU A 159 8.66 5.39 -29.37
N GLU A 160 8.12 5.46 -30.58
CA GLU A 160 8.52 4.56 -31.66
C GLU A 160 9.72 5.16 -32.42
N PRO A 161 10.77 4.37 -32.71
CA PRO A 161 11.88 4.84 -33.55
C PRO A 161 11.38 5.27 -34.93
N PRO A 162 12.00 6.26 -35.60
CA PRO A 162 11.60 6.64 -36.96
C PRO A 162 11.69 5.48 -37.96
N PRO A 163 10.83 5.42 -39.01
CA PRO A 163 10.73 4.27 -39.92
C PRO A 163 12.05 3.74 -40.51
N PRO A 164 13.05 4.57 -40.89
CA PRO A 164 14.34 4.07 -41.37
C PRO A 164 15.12 3.27 -40.33
N MET A 165 14.88 3.51 -39.03
CA MET A 165 15.53 2.83 -37.90
C MET A 165 14.77 1.59 -37.42
N GLN A 166 13.50 1.45 -37.79
CA GLN A 166 12.68 0.27 -37.45
C GLN A 166 13.12 -1.00 -38.19
N ARG A 167 13.96 -0.88 -39.22
CA ARG A 167 14.50 -2.03 -39.97
C ARG A 167 15.55 -2.79 -39.14
N LYS A 168 15.25 -4.04 -38.81
CA LYS A 168 16.21 -4.97 -38.20
C LYS A 168 17.34 -5.28 -39.18
N ASN A 169 18.54 -4.74 -38.94
CA ASN A 169 19.75 -5.24 -39.61
C ASN A 169 20.03 -6.67 -39.15
N HIS A 170 20.14 -7.59 -40.11
CA HIS A 170 20.49 -8.99 -39.91
C HIS A 170 22.00 -9.17 -40.09
N GLY A 171 22.77 -9.13 -39.00
CA GLY A 171 24.19 -9.45 -39.02
C GLY A 171 24.87 -9.13 -37.69
N GLY A 172 25.14 -10.16 -36.88
CA GLY A 172 25.80 -10.05 -35.57
C GLY A 172 24.88 -10.31 -34.37
N ILE A 173 25.47 -10.66 -33.23
CA ILE A 173 24.78 -10.80 -31.94
C ILE A 173 24.66 -9.40 -31.33
N ARG A 174 23.44 -8.91 -31.11
CA ARG A 174 23.20 -7.64 -30.40
C ARG A 174 22.77 -7.93 -28.98
N ILE A 175 23.51 -7.41 -28.01
CA ILE A 175 23.14 -7.43 -26.60
C ILE A 175 22.50 -6.09 -26.31
N ASP A 176 21.19 -6.10 -26.11
CA ASP A 176 20.45 -4.94 -25.66
C ASP A 176 20.74 -4.69 -24.18
N MET A 177 21.37 -3.57 -23.89
CA MET A 177 21.74 -3.11 -22.56
C MET A 177 20.63 -2.31 -21.89
N GLY A 178 19.47 -2.16 -22.55
CA GLY A 178 18.37 -1.33 -22.09
C GLY A 178 18.77 0.15 -22.05
N PHE A 179 18.39 0.83 -20.97
CA PHE A 179 18.79 2.21 -20.75
C PHE A 179 20.24 2.28 -20.27
N ALA A 180 21.13 2.83 -21.12
CA ALA A 180 22.50 3.14 -20.75
C ALA A 180 22.60 4.55 -20.16
N ASP A 181 23.53 4.75 -19.22
CA ASP A 181 23.84 6.06 -18.65
C ASP A 181 24.20 7.10 -19.73
N GLU A 182 23.94 8.38 -19.47
CA GLU A 182 24.23 9.46 -20.43
C GLU A 182 25.72 9.51 -20.80
N SER A 183 26.61 9.10 -19.89
CA SER A 183 28.05 8.96 -20.15
C SER A 183 28.37 8.09 -21.36
N PHE A 184 27.50 7.11 -21.67
CA PHE A 184 27.67 6.15 -22.76
C PHE A 184 26.75 6.40 -23.97
N SER A 185 25.71 7.20 -23.81
CA SER A 185 24.67 7.39 -24.84
C SER A 185 24.59 8.81 -25.38
N VAL A 186 25.09 9.80 -24.62
CA VAL A 186 24.97 11.24 -24.93
C VAL A 186 26.33 11.90 -25.12
N TYR A 187 27.32 11.58 -24.30
CA TYR A 187 28.60 12.31 -24.32
C TYR A 187 29.65 11.72 -25.29
N ASP A 188 29.75 10.39 -25.38
CA ASP A 188 30.78 9.72 -26.17
C ASP A 188 30.16 8.99 -27.37
N HIS A 189 30.33 9.54 -28.58
CA HIS A 189 29.74 9.05 -29.83
C HIS A 189 28.20 8.88 -29.80
N PRO A 190 27.45 9.97 -29.52
CA PRO A 190 26.00 9.93 -29.42
C PRO A 190 25.32 9.53 -30.73
N GLN A 191 24.07 9.08 -30.61
CA GLN A 191 23.22 8.86 -31.78
C GLN A 191 22.72 10.20 -32.33
N VAL A 192 23.25 10.59 -33.49
CA VAL A 192 22.85 11.82 -34.19
C VAL A 192 21.79 11.48 -35.24
N LEU A 193 20.69 12.22 -35.22
CA LEU A 193 19.60 12.10 -36.20
C LEU A 193 19.52 13.38 -37.04
N ILE A 194 19.43 13.24 -38.36
CA ILE A 194 19.22 14.37 -39.26
C ILE A 194 17.92 14.15 -40.02
N PHE A 195 17.01 15.08 -39.85
CA PHE A 195 15.74 15.15 -40.56
C PHE A 195 15.81 16.26 -41.62
N ARG A 196 15.16 16.01 -42.76
CA ARG A 196 15.00 16.98 -43.84
C ARG A 196 13.53 17.33 -44.00
N ASN A 197 13.24 18.62 -44.13
CA ASN A 197 11.89 19.13 -44.39
C ASN A 197 11.49 18.89 -45.86
N THR A 198 10.91 17.73 -46.14
CA THR A 198 10.40 17.37 -47.48
C THR A 198 8.98 17.87 -47.71
N GLY A 199 8.19 17.96 -46.64
CA GLY A 199 6.77 18.33 -46.69
C GLY A 199 6.50 19.84 -46.76
N ARG A 200 7.43 20.69 -46.30
CA ARG A 200 7.34 22.17 -46.31
C ARG A 200 5.95 22.68 -45.86
N LEU A 201 5.48 22.18 -44.71
CA LEU A 201 4.19 22.54 -44.16
C LEU A 201 4.17 24.02 -43.73
N SER A 202 3.02 24.67 -43.87
CA SER A 202 2.85 26.05 -43.40
C SER A 202 2.82 26.12 -41.86
N GLU A 203 3.25 27.25 -41.31
CA GLU A 203 3.18 27.52 -39.85
C GLU A 203 1.78 27.24 -39.30
N GLY A 204 0.72 27.69 -39.99
CA GLY A 204 -0.66 27.46 -39.56
C GLY A 204 -1.02 25.97 -39.44
N ARG A 205 -0.56 25.13 -40.38
CA ARG A 205 -0.80 23.68 -40.34
C ARG A 205 0.00 23.03 -39.21
N LEU A 206 1.26 23.43 -39.03
CA LEU A 206 2.12 22.94 -37.95
C LEU A 206 1.54 23.31 -36.57
N ARG A 207 1.03 24.53 -36.39
CA ARG A 207 0.32 24.94 -35.17
C ARG A 207 -0.91 24.09 -34.89
N THR A 208 -1.67 23.69 -35.92
CA THR A 208 -2.81 22.78 -35.72
C THR A 208 -2.35 21.39 -35.30
N LEU A 209 -1.34 20.82 -35.96
CA LEU A 209 -0.84 19.48 -35.62
C LEU A 209 -0.24 19.43 -34.21
N LEU A 210 0.51 20.46 -33.84
CA LEU A 210 1.16 20.59 -32.54
C LEU A 210 0.21 21.05 -31.42
N GLY A 211 -0.87 21.75 -31.76
CA GLY A 211 -1.87 22.26 -30.82
C GLY A 211 -3.08 21.34 -30.61
N VAL A 212 -3.24 20.29 -31.43
CA VAL A 212 -4.30 19.28 -31.31
C VAL A 212 -3.66 17.97 -30.85
N ALA A 213 -3.31 17.88 -29.57
CA ALA A 213 -3.36 16.57 -28.95
C ALA A 213 -4.85 16.25 -28.74
N GLN A 214 -5.39 15.31 -29.51
CA GLN A 214 -6.69 14.71 -29.19
C GLN A 214 -6.64 14.31 -27.72
N LEU A 215 -7.55 14.88 -26.91
CA LEU A 215 -7.87 14.35 -25.60
C LEU A 215 -8.06 12.84 -25.80
N PRO A 216 -7.29 11.97 -25.13
CA PRO A 216 -7.61 10.57 -25.11
C PRO A 216 -9.07 10.47 -24.66
N GLU A 217 -9.90 9.75 -25.41
CA GLU A 217 -11.18 9.31 -24.86
C GLU A 217 -10.87 8.64 -23.53
N LEU A 218 -11.45 9.19 -22.45
CA LEU A 218 -11.34 8.65 -21.12
C LEU A 218 -11.99 7.26 -21.13
N GLY A 219 -11.19 6.22 -21.34
CA GLY A 219 -11.61 4.83 -21.28
C GLY A 219 -11.83 4.31 -19.85
N TYR A 220 -12.05 5.20 -18.88
CA TYR A 220 -12.20 4.89 -17.45
C TYR A 220 -13.61 5.29 -17.03
N ASP A 221 -14.50 4.29 -16.91
CA ASP A 221 -15.90 4.45 -16.52
C ASP A 221 -16.01 4.53 -14.99
N LEU A 222 -15.25 5.45 -14.40
CA LEU A 222 -15.28 5.80 -12.97
C LEU A 222 -16.17 7.00 -12.68
N MET A 223 -17.00 7.37 -13.65
CA MET A 223 -18.08 8.33 -13.48
C MET A 223 -19.30 7.60 -12.93
N LEU A 224 -20.08 8.26 -12.11
CA LEU A 224 -21.41 7.78 -11.75
C LEU A 224 -22.28 7.82 -13.01
N ALA A 225 -22.71 6.66 -13.48
CA ALA A 225 -23.64 6.49 -14.61
C ALA A 225 -24.90 5.78 -14.09
N PRO A 226 -26.16 6.04 -14.51
CA PRO A 226 -26.81 7.18 -15.20
C PRO A 226 -27.15 8.36 -14.26
N GLU A 227 -27.88 9.39 -14.74
CA GLU A 227 -28.46 10.48 -13.92
C GLU A 227 -29.08 9.95 -12.61
N ASP A 228 -29.77 8.82 -12.68
CA ASP A 228 -30.44 8.13 -11.57
C ASP A 228 -29.49 7.76 -10.40
N GLU A 229 -28.24 7.36 -10.69
CA GLU A 229 -27.26 7.02 -9.64
C GLU A 229 -26.79 8.28 -8.92
N ARG A 230 -26.49 9.35 -9.67
CA ARG A 230 -26.11 10.65 -9.11
C ARG A 230 -27.24 11.23 -8.26
N GLU A 231 -28.46 11.24 -8.78
CA GLU A 231 -29.66 11.69 -8.06
C GLU A 231 -29.85 10.89 -6.77
N SER A 232 -29.66 9.57 -6.79
CA SER A 232 -29.81 8.73 -5.59
C SER A 232 -28.77 9.02 -4.49
N GLN A 233 -27.55 9.40 -4.86
CA GLN A 233 -26.51 9.83 -3.92
C GLN A 233 -26.76 11.26 -3.41
N GLN A 234 -27.44 12.09 -4.21
CA GLN A 234 -27.84 13.45 -3.88
C GLN A 234 -29.18 13.55 -3.14
N ALA A 235 -30.02 12.50 -3.12
CA ALA A 235 -31.34 12.52 -2.48
C ALA A 235 -31.32 12.30 -0.95
N GLY A 236 -30.14 12.16 -0.35
CA GLY A 236 -29.98 11.96 1.10
C GLY A 236 -30.36 13.20 1.93
N GLY A 237 -30.41 13.03 3.26
CA GLY A 237 -30.52 14.16 4.18
C GLY A 237 -29.18 14.84 4.44
N THR A 238 -29.12 15.64 5.49
CA THR A 238 -27.88 16.25 5.98
C THR A 238 -27.01 15.21 6.69
N ILE A 239 -25.72 15.50 6.90
CA ILE A 239 -24.88 14.60 7.70
C ILE A 239 -25.30 14.65 9.18
N SER A 240 -25.79 15.80 9.66
CA SER A 240 -26.34 15.97 11.01
C SER A 240 -27.61 15.16 11.24
N ASP A 241 -28.40 14.84 10.21
CA ASP A 241 -29.53 13.88 10.33
C ASP A 241 -29.03 12.45 10.63
N ILE A 242 -27.85 12.09 10.14
CA ILE A 242 -27.23 10.79 10.35
C ILE A 242 -26.53 10.75 11.71
N THR A 243 -25.77 11.80 12.02
CA THR A 243 -24.94 11.97 13.22
C THR A 243 -25.26 13.27 13.96
N PRO A 244 -26.38 13.34 14.69
CA PRO A 244 -26.83 14.58 15.32
C PRO A 244 -25.89 15.03 16.45
N SER A 245 -25.56 16.32 16.44
CA SER A 245 -24.65 16.98 17.41
C SER A 245 -25.21 16.99 18.84
N ASP A 246 -26.53 16.85 19.02
CA ASP A 246 -27.21 16.85 20.31
C ASP A 246 -27.74 15.47 20.76
N GLY A 247 -27.52 14.43 19.94
CA GLY A 247 -28.02 13.07 20.17
C GLY A 247 -27.30 12.33 21.31
N LEU A 248 -27.83 11.16 21.70
CA LEU A 248 -27.20 10.31 22.72
C LEU A 248 -25.75 9.92 22.37
N GLY A 249 -25.48 9.69 21.08
CA GLY A 249 -24.15 9.41 20.57
C GLY A 249 -23.18 10.56 20.83
N SER A 250 -23.58 11.80 20.56
CA SER A 250 -22.75 12.98 20.81
C SER A 250 -22.55 13.26 22.31
N ARG A 251 -23.60 13.11 23.13
CA ARG A 251 -23.52 13.36 24.59
C ARG A 251 -22.70 12.32 25.36
N PHE A 252 -22.77 11.05 24.94
CA PHE A 252 -22.13 9.92 25.60
C PHE A 252 -21.40 9.01 24.59
N PRO A 253 -20.42 9.53 23.84
CA PRO A 253 -19.86 8.82 22.69
C PRO A 253 -19.15 7.54 23.11
N LEU A 254 -18.40 7.57 24.21
CA LEU A 254 -17.67 6.41 24.70
C LEU A 254 -18.60 5.27 25.17
N PRO A 255 -19.59 5.49 26.07
CA PRO A 255 -20.55 4.44 26.44
C PRO A 255 -21.37 3.92 25.26
N VAL A 256 -21.82 4.79 24.35
CA VAL A 256 -22.64 4.40 23.20
C VAL A 256 -21.83 3.55 22.22
N TRP A 257 -20.59 3.92 21.94
CA TRP A 257 -19.68 3.16 21.08
C TRP A 257 -19.39 1.77 21.67
N LEU A 258 -19.06 1.71 22.97
CA LEU A 258 -18.86 0.44 23.67
C LEU A 258 -20.11 -0.44 23.62
N LEU A 259 -21.29 0.14 23.87
CA LEU A 259 -22.55 -0.59 23.78
C LEU A 259 -22.76 -1.18 22.38
N ALA A 260 -22.54 -0.40 21.32
CA ALA A 260 -22.65 -0.88 19.95
C ALA A 260 -21.68 -2.05 19.66
N MET A 261 -20.43 -1.93 20.10
CA MET A 261 -19.44 -3.01 19.97
C MET A 261 -19.86 -4.28 20.71
N TYR A 262 -20.36 -4.16 21.94
CA TYR A 262 -20.81 -5.30 22.74
C TYR A 262 -22.10 -5.92 22.19
N LEU A 263 -23.04 -5.13 21.70
CA LEU A 263 -24.25 -5.63 21.03
C LEU A 263 -23.89 -6.41 19.76
N GLY A 264 -23.01 -5.86 18.91
CA GLY A 264 -22.50 -6.56 17.72
C GLY A 264 -21.78 -7.87 18.09
N THR A 265 -21.03 -7.86 19.18
CA THR A 265 -20.37 -9.07 19.72
C THR A 265 -21.41 -10.08 20.21
N ILE A 266 -22.43 -9.68 20.97
CA ILE A 266 -23.49 -10.57 21.46
C ILE A 266 -24.25 -11.20 20.29
N ALA A 267 -24.55 -10.42 19.25
CA ALA A 267 -25.24 -10.90 18.05
C ALA A 267 -24.43 -11.96 17.27
N THR A 268 -23.12 -12.09 17.50
CA THR A 268 -22.25 -13.02 16.76
C THR A 268 -21.46 -13.99 17.64
N LEU A 269 -21.48 -13.82 18.96
CA LEU A 269 -20.70 -14.62 19.89
C LEU A 269 -21.07 -16.11 19.84
N PRO A 270 -22.35 -16.53 19.87
CA PRO A 270 -22.71 -17.94 19.70
C PRO A 270 -22.26 -18.51 18.34
N ILE A 271 -22.37 -17.74 17.26
CA ILE A 271 -21.85 -18.14 15.94
C ILE A 271 -20.34 -18.41 16.03
N SER A 272 -19.58 -17.46 16.60
CA SER A 272 -18.14 -17.59 16.79
C SER A 272 -17.77 -18.82 17.63
N LEU A 273 -18.37 -18.99 18.81
CA LEU A 273 -18.09 -20.11 19.72
C LEU A 273 -18.36 -21.48 19.07
N MET A 274 -19.35 -21.54 18.18
CA MET A 274 -19.69 -22.77 17.45
C MET A 274 -18.80 -22.98 16.22
N VAL A 275 -18.43 -21.94 15.46
CA VAL A 275 -17.53 -22.07 14.31
C VAL A 275 -16.11 -22.42 14.78
N PHE A 276 -15.61 -21.72 15.79
CA PHE A 276 -14.27 -21.90 16.35
C PHE A 276 -14.18 -23.01 17.39
N ARG A 277 -15.15 -23.93 17.44
CA ARG A 277 -15.20 -25.03 18.43
C ARG A 277 -13.92 -25.87 18.52
N ALA A 278 -13.13 -25.91 17.46
CA ALA A 278 -11.88 -26.67 17.40
C ALA A 278 -10.71 -25.93 18.08
N LEU A 279 -10.81 -24.62 18.23
CA LEU A 279 -9.84 -23.80 18.94
C LEU A 279 -10.03 -23.92 20.47
N PRO A 280 -8.93 -23.98 21.25
CA PRO A 280 -9.01 -24.05 22.70
C PRO A 280 -9.86 -22.97 23.38
N ASP A 281 -9.84 -21.72 22.94
CA ASP A 281 -10.65 -20.61 23.50
C ASP A 281 -11.99 -20.40 22.77
N ARG A 282 -12.29 -21.23 21.77
CA ARG A 282 -13.47 -21.10 20.88
C ARG A 282 -13.61 -19.74 20.19
N GLY A 283 -12.49 -19.05 19.93
CA GLY A 283 -12.49 -17.79 19.18
C GLY A 283 -13.21 -16.65 19.91
N TYR A 284 -13.21 -16.63 21.25
CA TYR A 284 -13.94 -15.62 22.03
C TYR A 284 -13.56 -14.18 21.66
N LEU A 285 -12.27 -13.86 21.56
CA LEU A 285 -11.82 -12.53 21.11
C LEU A 285 -11.88 -12.35 19.58
N LEU A 286 -11.80 -13.45 18.81
CA LEU A 286 -12.02 -13.44 17.35
C LEU A 286 -13.49 -13.20 16.97
N ALA A 287 -14.43 -13.35 17.93
CA ALA A 287 -15.84 -13.06 17.72
C ALA A 287 -16.10 -11.59 17.38
N ARG A 288 -15.25 -10.67 17.86
CA ARG A 288 -15.39 -9.23 17.63
C ARG A 288 -15.06 -8.80 16.21
N PRO A 289 -13.87 -9.13 15.64
CA PRO A 289 -13.62 -8.83 14.23
C PRO A 289 -14.58 -9.59 13.31
N LEU A 290 -14.98 -10.82 13.65
CA LEU A 290 -16.02 -11.55 12.92
C LEU A 290 -17.38 -10.82 12.98
N GLY A 291 -17.75 -10.32 14.16
CA GLY A 291 -18.99 -9.58 14.39
C GLY A 291 -19.05 -8.30 13.59
N LEU A 292 -17.96 -7.53 13.59
CA LEU A 292 -17.83 -6.30 12.79
C LEU A 292 -17.93 -6.61 11.29
N LEU A 293 -17.20 -7.63 10.80
CA LEU A 293 -17.25 -8.06 9.41
C LEU A 293 -18.67 -8.45 8.99
N MET A 294 -19.34 -9.31 9.75
CA MET A 294 -20.68 -9.81 9.39
C MET A 294 -21.75 -8.72 9.48
N LEU A 295 -21.67 -7.86 10.51
CA LEU A 295 -22.63 -6.77 10.70
C LEU A 295 -22.48 -5.69 9.62
N ALA A 296 -21.27 -5.47 9.08
CA ALA A 296 -21.04 -4.57 7.96
C ALA A 296 -21.35 -5.23 6.60
N TYR A 297 -21.05 -6.53 6.43
CA TYR A 297 -21.23 -7.21 5.15
C TYR A 297 -22.70 -7.29 4.71
N ILE A 298 -23.64 -7.52 5.63
CA ILE A 298 -25.07 -7.58 5.31
C ILE A 298 -25.59 -6.27 4.70
N PRO A 299 -25.49 -5.10 5.38
CA PRO A 299 -25.93 -3.84 4.80
C PRO A 299 -25.10 -3.45 3.57
N TRP A 300 -23.81 -3.78 3.51
CA TRP A 300 -22.99 -3.56 2.32
C TRP A 300 -23.55 -4.31 1.11
N MET A 301 -23.89 -5.59 1.26
CA MET A 301 -24.45 -6.40 0.18
C MET A 301 -25.83 -5.88 -0.24
N LEU A 302 -26.69 -5.53 0.71
CA LEU A 302 -28.02 -4.97 0.43
C LEU A 302 -27.93 -3.65 -0.35
N ALA A 303 -26.99 -2.78 0.02
CA ALA A 303 -26.75 -1.50 -0.65
C ALA A 303 -26.08 -1.68 -2.01
N SER A 304 -25.12 -2.60 -2.14
CA SER A 304 -24.45 -2.89 -3.42
C SER A 304 -25.40 -3.50 -4.45
N LEU A 305 -26.37 -4.30 -4.01
CA LEU A 305 -27.42 -4.88 -4.85
C LEU A 305 -28.63 -3.95 -5.05
N LYS A 306 -28.61 -2.75 -4.46
CA LYS A 306 -29.72 -1.78 -4.44
C LYS A 306 -31.05 -2.36 -3.90
N TRP A 307 -30.99 -3.35 -3.02
CA TRP A 307 -32.17 -3.93 -2.37
C TRP A 307 -32.67 -3.07 -1.20
N MET A 308 -31.74 -2.42 -0.49
CA MET A 308 -32.03 -1.45 0.57
C MET A 308 -30.94 -0.39 0.59
N SER A 309 -31.30 0.85 0.91
CA SER A 309 -30.31 1.91 1.12
C SER A 309 -29.44 1.65 2.36
N PHE A 310 -28.19 2.11 2.30
CA PHE A 310 -27.27 2.03 3.42
C PHE A 310 -27.69 3.02 4.53
N GLY A 311 -28.37 2.50 5.54
CA GLY A 311 -28.87 3.27 6.67
C GLY A 311 -29.22 2.40 7.87
N ARG A 312 -29.74 3.02 8.94
CA ARG A 312 -30.10 2.34 10.20
C ARG A 312 -30.99 1.11 9.96
N GLY A 313 -31.95 1.17 9.03
CA GLY A 313 -32.82 0.04 8.69
C GLY A 313 -32.06 -1.21 8.20
N SER A 314 -31.15 -1.04 7.23
CA SER A 314 -30.32 -2.14 6.72
C SER A 314 -29.39 -2.74 7.79
N ILE A 315 -28.86 -1.89 8.67
CA ILE A 315 -27.97 -2.29 9.77
C ILE A 315 -28.77 -3.05 10.85
N SER A 316 -29.95 -2.55 11.22
CA SER A 316 -30.85 -3.22 12.16
C SER A 316 -31.30 -4.58 11.63
N LEU A 317 -31.58 -4.71 10.32
CA LEU A 317 -31.89 -5.99 9.70
C LEU A 317 -30.70 -6.96 9.82
N GLY A 318 -29.48 -6.51 9.50
CA GLY A 318 -28.27 -7.31 9.67
C GLY A 318 -28.07 -7.77 11.13
N PHE A 319 -28.25 -6.86 12.08
CA PHE A 319 -28.20 -7.18 13.51
C PHE A 319 -29.24 -8.23 13.90
N LEU A 320 -30.51 -8.04 13.51
CA LEU A 320 -31.60 -8.96 13.86
C LEU A 320 -31.40 -10.35 13.26
N LEU A 321 -30.91 -10.45 12.02
CA LEU A 321 -30.58 -11.73 11.38
C LEU A 321 -29.47 -12.47 12.15
N LEU A 322 -28.38 -11.77 12.46
CA LEU A 322 -27.28 -12.35 13.24
C LEU A 322 -27.73 -12.75 14.65
N PHE A 323 -28.49 -11.89 15.31
CA PHE A 323 -29.06 -12.15 16.62
C PHE A 323 -30.01 -13.36 16.60
N ALA A 324 -30.85 -13.51 15.58
CA ALA A 324 -31.73 -14.66 15.42
C ALA A 324 -30.95 -15.97 15.22
N ILE A 325 -29.92 -15.97 14.38
CA ILE A 325 -29.02 -17.13 14.19
C ILE A 325 -28.32 -17.47 15.50
N SER A 326 -27.77 -16.47 16.19
CA SER A 326 -27.11 -16.64 17.48
C SER A 326 -28.07 -17.13 18.56
N GLY A 327 -29.30 -16.65 18.59
CA GLY A 327 -30.37 -17.11 19.49
C GLY A 327 -30.75 -18.57 19.22
N TRP A 328 -30.91 -18.95 17.95
CA TRP A 328 -31.16 -20.33 17.56
C TRP A 328 -30.00 -21.27 17.93
N LEU A 329 -28.75 -20.87 17.68
CA LEU A 329 -27.56 -21.64 18.09
C LEU A 329 -27.48 -21.78 19.61
N THR A 330 -27.75 -20.70 20.33
CA THR A 330 -27.77 -20.71 21.80
C THR A 330 -28.83 -21.66 22.31
N TYR A 331 -30.04 -21.67 21.75
CA TYR A 331 -31.10 -22.61 22.11
C TYR A 331 -30.71 -24.06 21.80
N ARG A 332 -30.20 -24.32 20.59
CA ARG A 332 -29.87 -25.66 20.09
C ARG A 332 -28.68 -26.31 20.80
N TYR A 333 -27.72 -25.50 21.25
CA TYR A 333 -26.46 -25.94 21.85
C TYR A 333 -26.24 -25.37 23.26
N ARG A 334 -27.33 -25.03 23.97
CA ARG A 334 -27.29 -24.36 25.28
C ARG A 334 -26.40 -25.07 26.30
N ASP A 335 -26.49 -26.40 26.40
CA ASP A 335 -25.78 -27.17 27.40
C ASP A 335 -24.26 -27.12 27.14
N GLU A 336 -23.85 -27.21 25.87
CA GLU A 336 -22.46 -27.13 25.45
C GLU A 336 -21.87 -25.73 25.70
N LEU A 337 -22.61 -24.68 25.35
CA LEU A 337 -22.18 -23.29 25.50
C LEU A 337 -22.11 -22.90 26.99
N TRP A 338 -23.10 -23.27 27.79
CA TRP A 338 -23.10 -23.03 29.24
C TRP A 338 -22.03 -23.80 29.99
N ASP A 339 -21.78 -25.05 29.62
CA ASP A 339 -20.64 -25.80 30.18
C ASP A 339 -19.31 -25.13 29.86
N PHE A 340 -19.12 -24.64 28.63
CA PHE A 340 -17.91 -23.93 28.24
C PHE A 340 -17.71 -22.65 29.05
N VAL A 341 -18.73 -21.79 29.12
CA VAL A 341 -18.67 -20.53 29.86
C VAL A 341 -18.44 -20.80 31.35
N ARG A 342 -19.22 -21.69 31.96
CA ARG A 342 -19.10 -22.03 33.40
C ARG A 342 -17.70 -22.54 33.76
N ARG A 343 -17.07 -23.36 32.91
CA ARG A 343 -15.72 -23.89 33.16
C ARG A 343 -14.62 -22.85 32.93
N ARG A 344 -14.86 -21.80 32.15
CA ARG A 344 -13.83 -20.85 31.71
C ARG A 344 -14.09 -19.38 32.03
N TRP A 345 -15.14 -19.04 32.78
CA TRP A 345 -15.55 -17.65 33.01
C TRP A 345 -14.41 -16.73 33.49
N ARG A 346 -13.49 -17.22 34.34
CA ARG A 346 -12.33 -16.43 34.81
C ARG A 346 -11.36 -16.07 33.69
N PHE A 347 -11.16 -17.02 32.76
CA PHE A 347 -10.32 -16.81 31.59
C PHE A 347 -10.99 -15.86 30.60
N LEU A 348 -12.30 -16.05 30.35
CA LEU A 348 -13.08 -15.14 29.50
C LEU A 348 -13.09 -13.71 30.07
N LEU A 349 -13.27 -13.56 31.39
CA LEU A 349 -13.21 -12.27 32.06
C LEU A 349 -11.82 -11.62 31.95
N GLY A 350 -10.75 -12.42 32.02
CA GLY A 350 -9.39 -11.92 31.78
C GLY A 350 -9.18 -11.45 30.33
N GLN A 351 -9.78 -12.15 29.35
CA GLN A 351 -9.79 -11.73 27.95
C GLN A 351 -10.57 -10.42 27.75
N GLU A 352 -11.71 -10.25 28.43
CA GLU A 352 -12.48 -9.01 28.44
C GLU A 352 -11.71 -7.85 29.05
N ALA A 353 -11.06 -8.06 30.20
CA ALA A 353 -10.24 -7.04 30.84
C ALA A 353 -9.07 -6.60 29.95
N LEU A 354 -8.44 -7.54 29.22
CA LEU A 354 -7.40 -7.24 28.24
C LEU A 354 -7.94 -6.37 27.10
N PHE A 355 -9.08 -6.76 26.52
CA PHE A 355 -9.70 -6.02 25.41
C PHE A 355 -10.11 -4.60 25.83
N LEU A 356 -10.84 -4.49 26.94
CA LEU A 356 -11.32 -3.20 27.44
C LEU A 356 -10.16 -2.31 27.91
N GLY A 357 -9.14 -2.90 28.54
CA GLY A 357 -7.93 -2.18 28.92
C GLY A 357 -7.20 -1.59 27.72
N ALA A 358 -7.01 -2.38 26.65
CA ALA A 358 -6.42 -1.91 25.41
C ALA A 358 -7.22 -0.78 24.76
N PHE A 359 -8.56 -0.92 24.71
CA PHE A 359 -9.45 0.10 24.19
C PHE A 359 -9.35 1.41 25.00
N ILE A 360 -9.49 1.35 26.33
CA ILE A 360 -9.46 2.53 27.19
C ILE A 360 -8.09 3.23 27.11
N ILE A 361 -6.98 2.50 27.19
CA ILE A 361 -5.64 3.08 27.10
C ILE A 361 -5.48 3.86 25.80
N PHE A 362 -5.88 3.26 24.66
CA PHE A 362 -5.70 3.91 23.38
C PHE A 362 -6.69 5.06 23.15
N THR A 363 -7.89 4.97 23.72
CA THR A 363 -8.85 6.10 23.75
C THR A 363 -8.28 7.27 24.54
N LEU A 364 -7.58 7.04 25.66
CA LEU A 364 -6.93 8.11 26.41
C LEU A 364 -5.79 8.77 25.61
N ILE A 365 -5.02 7.97 24.85
CA ILE A 365 -3.98 8.51 23.94
C ILE A 365 -4.61 9.37 22.84
N ARG A 366 -5.69 8.91 22.21
CA ARG A 366 -6.42 9.69 21.20
C ARG A 366 -7.06 10.94 21.80
N ALA A 367 -7.62 10.86 22.99
CA ALA A 367 -8.21 12.03 23.66
C ALA A 367 -7.15 13.09 24.02
N ALA A 368 -5.88 12.68 24.19
CA ALA A 368 -4.76 13.58 24.39
C ALA A 368 -4.15 14.14 23.09
N ASN A 369 -4.51 13.62 21.92
CA ASN A 369 -4.15 14.18 20.61
C ASN A 369 -5.31 13.93 19.64
N PRO A 370 -6.41 14.70 19.72
CA PRO A 370 -7.61 14.42 18.93
C PRO A 370 -7.51 14.86 17.47
N ASP A 371 -6.60 15.77 17.15
CA ASP A 371 -6.50 16.49 15.89
C ASP A 371 -6.53 15.57 14.65
N LEU A 372 -7.43 15.88 13.72
CA LEU A 372 -7.60 15.17 12.45
C LEU A 372 -6.82 15.80 11.29
N TRP A 373 -6.08 16.88 11.54
CA TRP A 373 -5.19 17.50 10.57
C TRP A 373 -3.95 18.08 11.28
N HIS A 374 -2.80 18.11 10.60
CA HIS A 374 -1.59 18.80 11.02
C HIS A 374 -0.61 18.92 9.84
N PRO A 375 0.13 20.03 9.62
CA PRO A 375 0.94 20.24 8.42
C PRO A 375 2.07 19.20 8.26
N PHE A 376 2.89 19.00 9.28
CA PHE A 376 4.07 18.12 9.20
C PHE A 376 3.84 16.71 9.76
N ARG A 377 2.68 16.47 10.36
CA ARG A 377 2.38 15.28 11.17
C ARG A 377 0.94 14.77 10.98
N GLY A 378 0.23 15.32 10.00
CA GLY A 378 -1.16 14.98 9.70
C GLY A 378 -1.31 13.80 8.75
N GLY A 379 -0.27 13.48 7.98
CA GLY A 379 -0.26 12.30 7.11
C GLY A 379 -1.41 12.31 6.11
N GLU A 380 -2.06 11.15 5.96
CA GLU A 380 -3.21 10.95 5.09
C GLU A 380 -4.55 10.95 5.85
N LYS A 381 -4.58 11.27 7.16
CA LYS A 381 -5.84 11.40 7.92
C LYS A 381 -6.92 12.23 7.22
N PRO A 382 -6.61 13.37 6.55
CA PRO A 382 -7.63 14.16 5.89
C PRO A 382 -8.31 13.38 4.75
N MET A 383 -7.55 12.54 4.03
CA MET A 383 -8.09 11.63 3.01
C MET A 383 -8.97 10.56 3.64
N ASP A 384 -8.48 9.88 4.67
CA ASP A 384 -9.26 8.85 5.36
C ASP A 384 -10.56 9.43 5.93
N PHE A 385 -10.54 10.66 6.44
CA PHE A 385 -11.71 11.36 6.97
C PHE A 385 -12.69 11.78 5.86
N ALA A 386 -12.19 12.32 4.74
CA ALA A 386 -13.00 12.62 3.56
C ALA A 386 -13.73 11.37 3.04
N TYR A 387 -13.01 10.25 2.91
CA TYR A 387 -13.57 8.99 2.43
C TYR A 387 -14.56 8.39 3.43
N LEU A 388 -14.27 8.47 4.74
CA LEU A 388 -15.21 8.03 5.77
C LEU A 388 -16.51 8.85 5.70
N ASN A 389 -16.43 10.17 5.61
CA ASN A 389 -17.62 11.04 5.49
C ASN A 389 -18.39 10.76 4.20
N ALA A 390 -17.72 10.56 3.05
CA ALA A 390 -18.35 10.17 1.79
C ALA A 390 -19.09 8.83 1.90
N VAL A 391 -18.48 7.82 2.54
CA VAL A 391 -19.12 6.50 2.77
C VAL A 391 -20.31 6.62 3.74
N VAL A 392 -20.21 7.45 4.78
CA VAL A 392 -21.33 7.75 5.69
C VAL A 392 -22.47 8.45 4.93
N ARG A 393 -22.18 9.34 3.99
CA ARG A 393 -23.22 10.02 3.20
C ARG A 393 -23.82 9.15 2.10
N SER A 394 -23.07 8.17 1.58
CA SER A 394 -23.50 7.34 0.46
C SER A 394 -24.76 6.52 0.76
N THR A 395 -25.70 6.53 -0.19
CA THR A 395 -26.96 5.79 -0.18
C THR A 395 -26.78 4.35 -0.65
N TYR A 396 -26.05 4.18 -1.76
CA TYR A 396 -25.72 2.89 -2.37
C TYR A 396 -24.21 2.75 -2.58
N MET A 397 -23.77 1.53 -2.88
CA MET A 397 -22.37 1.21 -3.12
C MET A 397 -22.13 0.90 -4.61
N PRO A 398 -20.98 1.29 -5.20
CA PRO A 398 -19.84 1.96 -4.56
C PRO A 398 -20.17 3.39 -4.12
N PRO A 399 -19.46 3.92 -3.09
CA PRO A 399 -19.64 5.29 -2.65
C PRO A 399 -19.18 6.27 -3.74
N PHE A 400 -19.74 7.48 -3.71
CA PHE A 400 -19.26 8.57 -4.56
C PHE A 400 -17.86 9.05 -4.10
N ASP A 401 -17.12 9.68 -5.00
CA ASP A 401 -15.79 10.24 -4.72
C ASP A 401 -15.92 11.68 -4.18
N PRO A 402 -15.47 11.98 -2.95
CA PRO A 402 -15.56 13.34 -2.40
C PRO A 402 -14.62 14.33 -3.10
N TRP A 403 -13.62 13.85 -3.85
CA TRP A 403 -12.58 14.68 -4.46
C TRP A 403 -12.56 14.62 -5.98
N PHE A 404 -13.60 14.07 -6.58
CA PHE A 404 -13.80 14.07 -8.02
C PHE A 404 -15.30 14.10 -8.32
N ALA A 405 -15.85 15.31 -8.44
CA ALA A 405 -17.28 15.51 -8.68
C ALA A 405 -17.81 14.69 -9.87
N GLY A 406 -18.91 13.97 -9.63
CA GLY A 406 -19.53 13.05 -10.59
C GLY A 406 -18.87 11.67 -10.66
N GLY A 407 -17.81 11.40 -9.91
CA GLY A 407 -17.10 10.12 -9.90
C GLY A 407 -17.53 9.16 -8.79
N SER A 408 -17.30 7.86 -9.01
CA SER A 408 -17.30 6.85 -7.94
C SER A 408 -15.91 6.72 -7.31
N LEU A 409 -15.84 6.39 -6.02
CA LEU A 409 -14.57 6.20 -5.32
C LEU A 409 -13.91 4.88 -5.73
N ASN A 410 -12.83 4.96 -6.52
CA ASN A 410 -12.05 3.80 -6.95
C ASN A 410 -10.97 3.43 -5.91
N TYR A 411 -11.41 2.99 -4.73
CA TYR A 411 -10.54 2.66 -3.59
C TYR A 411 -11.05 1.43 -2.83
N TYR A 412 -10.22 0.81 -1.99
CA TYR A 412 -10.62 -0.31 -1.11
C TYR A 412 -11.42 0.18 0.12
N TYR A 413 -12.62 0.68 -0.14
CA TYR A 413 -13.45 1.41 0.84
C TYR A 413 -14.12 0.53 1.92
N PHE A 414 -14.04 -0.81 1.88
CA PHE A 414 -14.80 -1.65 2.82
C PHE A 414 -14.35 -1.48 4.27
N GLY A 415 -13.08 -1.14 4.50
CA GLY A 415 -12.60 -0.74 5.82
C GLY A 415 -13.37 0.45 6.37
N GLN A 416 -13.48 1.52 5.58
CA GLN A 416 -14.25 2.70 5.94
C GLN A 416 -15.74 2.36 6.08
N PHE A 417 -16.27 1.45 5.27
CA PHE A 417 -17.64 0.97 5.38
C PHE A 417 -17.91 0.27 6.73
N MET A 418 -16.97 -0.52 7.26
CA MET A 418 -17.11 -1.10 8.59
C MET A 418 -17.22 -0.02 9.67
N MET A 419 -16.43 1.06 9.58
CA MET A 419 -16.49 2.18 10.52
C MET A 419 -17.80 2.98 10.35
N ALA A 420 -18.19 3.28 9.11
CA ALA A 420 -19.44 3.95 8.76
C ALA A 420 -20.67 3.17 9.26
N THR A 421 -20.63 1.83 9.27
CA THR A 421 -21.69 1.00 9.84
C THR A 421 -21.86 1.26 11.33
N VAL A 422 -20.77 1.35 12.10
CA VAL A 422 -20.83 1.68 13.54
C VAL A 422 -21.29 3.12 13.75
N ILE A 423 -20.82 4.06 12.93
CA ILE A 423 -21.22 5.47 12.97
C ILE A 423 -22.71 5.63 12.74
N LYS A 424 -23.25 5.08 11.64
CA LYS A 424 -24.69 5.15 11.34
C LYS A 424 -25.56 4.49 12.41
N ALA A 425 -25.08 3.39 13.00
CA ALA A 425 -25.79 2.68 14.07
C ALA A 425 -25.85 3.49 15.37
N THR A 426 -24.81 4.25 15.68
CA THR A 426 -24.68 5.00 16.94
C THR A 426 -25.11 6.46 16.85
N GLY A 427 -25.06 7.05 15.65
CA GLY A 427 -25.28 8.48 15.43
C GLY A 427 -24.21 9.37 16.06
N ILE A 428 -23.00 8.85 16.31
CA ILE A 428 -21.88 9.63 16.85
C ILE A 428 -21.29 10.50 15.72
N PRO A 429 -21.06 11.81 15.93
CA PRO A 429 -20.38 12.69 14.98
C PRO A 429 -19.08 12.09 14.46
N THR A 430 -18.84 12.20 13.15
CA THR A 430 -17.72 11.50 12.49
C THR A 430 -16.37 11.92 13.05
N ALA A 431 -16.19 13.19 13.41
CA ALA A 431 -14.97 13.73 14.04
C ALA A 431 -14.65 13.05 15.39
N ILE A 432 -15.67 12.71 16.18
CA ILE A 432 -15.54 11.96 17.45
C ILE A 432 -15.37 10.46 17.17
N ALA A 433 -16.16 9.92 16.24
CA ALA A 433 -16.16 8.50 15.92
C ALA A 433 -14.82 8.03 15.33
N TYR A 434 -14.14 8.85 14.53
CA TYR A 434 -12.79 8.56 14.02
C TYR A 434 -11.83 8.27 15.18
N ASN A 435 -11.88 9.09 16.24
CA ASN A 435 -11.08 8.95 17.45
C ASN A 435 -11.48 7.77 18.36
N LEU A 436 -12.63 7.14 18.12
CA LEU A 436 -13.05 5.89 18.76
C LEU A 436 -12.80 4.65 17.88
N ALA A 437 -12.79 4.83 16.56
CA ALA A 437 -12.49 3.80 15.58
C ALA A 437 -11.05 3.32 15.71
N VAL A 438 -10.08 4.24 15.84
CA VAL A 438 -8.65 3.88 16.00
C VAL A 438 -8.43 2.99 17.25
N PRO A 439 -8.88 3.36 18.47
CA PRO A 439 -8.81 2.50 19.65
C PRO A 439 -9.57 1.18 19.52
N MET A 440 -10.72 1.18 18.84
CA MET A 440 -11.47 -0.06 18.59
C MET A 440 -10.62 -1.03 17.77
N VAL A 441 -10.07 -0.59 16.65
CA VAL A 441 -9.22 -1.43 15.79
C VAL A 441 -7.99 -1.91 16.54
N PHE A 442 -7.34 -1.03 17.32
CA PHE A 442 -6.23 -1.42 18.20
C PHE A 442 -6.62 -2.56 19.16
N ALA A 443 -7.75 -2.43 19.86
CA ALA A 443 -8.25 -3.45 20.78
C ALA A 443 -8.63 -4.76 20.08
N LEU A 444 -9.19 -4.69 18.86
CA LEU A 444 -9.48 -5.86 18.03
C LEU A 444 -8.19 -6.61 17.66
N VAL A 445 -7.13 -5.91 17.29
CA VAL A 445 -5.82 -6.50 16.98
C VAL A 445 -5.17 -7.10 18.24
N VAL A 446 -5.18 -6.39 19.38
CA VAL A 446 -4.71 -6.92 20.68
C VAL A 446 -5.42 -8.23 21.01
N GLY A 447 -6.75 -8.25 20.93
CA GLY A 447 -7.54 -9.41 21.29
C GLY A 447 -7.33 -10.59 20.34
N ALA A 448 -7.27 -10.34 19.03
CA ALA A 448 -7.02 -11.37 18.04
C ALA A 448 -5.59 -11.94 18.14
N ALA A 449 -4.57 -11.10 18.36
CA ALA A 449 -3.19 -11.52 18.57
C ALA A 449 -3.05 -12.40 19.82
N PHE A 450 -3.67 -11.98 20.94
CA PHE A 450 -3.72 -12.79 22.16
C PHE A 450 -4.38 -14.14 21.93
N SER A 451 -5.55 -14.15 21.28
CA SER A 451 -6.30 -15.38 20.99
C SER A 451 -5.48 -16.34 20.12
N LEU A 452 -4.82 -15.87 19.07
CA LEU A 452 -3.96 -16.70 18.22
C LEU A 452 -2.77 -17.28 19.00
N GLY A 453 -2.03 -16.45 19.73
CA GLY A 453 -0.89 -16.91 20.55
C GLY A 453 -1.31 -17.94 21.60
N TYR A 454 -2.42 -17.70 22.29
CA TYR A 454 -2.99 -18.63 23.27
C TYR A 454 -3.43 -19.94 22.63
N ASN A 455 -4.20 -19.89 21.54
CA ASN A 455 -4.74 -21.09 20.88
C ASN A 455 -3.64 -21.98 20.31
N ILE A 456 -2.62 -21.39 19.68
CA ILE A 456 -1.46 -22.12 19.17
C ILE A 456 -0.73 -22.81 20.31
N ALA A 457 -0.42 -22.09 21.39
CA ALA A 457 0.30 -22.65 22.53
C ALA A 457 -0.51 -23.67 23.33
N GLU A 458 -1.80 -23.43 23.58
CA GLU A 458 -2.65 -24.36 24.33
C GLU A 458 -2.95 -25.63 23.52
N GLY A 459 -3.18 -25.50 22.21
CA GLY A 459 -3.32 -26.64 21.31
C GLY A 459 -2.04 -27.48 21.27
N ALA A 460 -0.89 -26.83 21.12
CA ALA A 460 0.43 -27.46 21.20
C ALA A 460 0.68 -28.11 22.58
N ARG A 461 0.30 -27.46 23.68
CA ARG A 461 0.46 -28.00 25.05
C ARG A 461 -0.33 -29.29 25.23
N ARG A 462 -1.59 -29.32 24.77
CA ARG A 462 -2.45 -30.51 24.81
C ARG A 462 -1.94 -31.64 23.92
N ALA A 463 -1.29 -31.28 22.82
CA ALA A 463 -0.70 -32.20 21.85
C ALA A 463 0.59 -32.89 22.34
N VAL A 464 1.40 -32.19 23.14
CA VAL A 464 2.72 -32.67 23.57
C VAL A 464 2.59 -33.53 24.82
N ARG A 465 2.92 -34.83 24.71
CA ARG A 465 3.29 -35.65 25.87
C ARG A 465 4.74 -35.35 26.25
N SER A 466 4.94 -34.32 27.07
CA SER A 466 6.27 -33.95 27.59
C SER A 466 6.58 -34.78 28.84
N ALA A 467 7.83 -35.20 29.00
CA ALA A 467 8.34 -35.74 30.27
C ALA A 467 8.27 -34.71 31.42
N ARG A 468 8.06 -33.43 31.09
CA ARG A 468 7.85 -32.34 32.05
C ARG A 468 6.38 -31.93 32.10
N ASN A 469 5.88 -31.67 33.30
CA ASN A 469 4.55 -31.10 33.50
C ASN A 469 4.54 -29.63 33.01
N ILE A 470 3.99 -29.38 31.82
CA ILE A 470 3.87 -28.03 31.27
C ILE A 470 2.74 -27.29 31.98
N PRO A 471 2.98 -26.14 32.63
CA PRO A 471 1.95 -25.44 33.39
C PRO A 471 0.76 -25.02 32.53
N VAL A 472 -0.46 -25.19 33.06
CA VAL A 472 -1.72 -24.88 32.34
C VAL A 472 -1.87 -23.39 32.05
N TRP A 473 -1.24 -22.52 32.83
CA TRP A 473 -1.23 -21.06 32.61
C TRP A 473 -0.23 -20.62 31.53
N SER A 474 0.74 -21.46 31.16
CA SER A 474 1.82 -21.07 30.22
C SER A 474 1.34 -20.55 28.85
N PRO A 475 0.24 -21.03 28.25
CA PRO A 475 -0.26 -20.47 26.99
C PRO A 475 -0.73 -19.02 27.10
N VAL A 476 -1.09 -18.54 28.31
CA VAL A 476 -1.39 -17.12 28.53
C VAL A 476 -0.15 -16.27 28.26
N VAL A 477 1.05 -16.76 28.59
CA VAL A 477 2.31 -16.09 28.25
C VAL A 477 2.50 -15.99 26.74
N ALA A 478 2.14 -17.03 25.98
CA ALA A 478 2.21 -16.98 24.53
C ALA A 478 1.22 -15.96 23.95
N GLY A 479 0.00 -15.87 24.48
CA GLY A 479 -0.97 -14.85 24.10
C GLY A 479 -0.50 -13.42 24.42
N LEU A 480 0.02 -13.20 25.63
CA LEU A 480 0.58 -11.90 26.03
C LEU A 480 1.80 -11.53 25.20
N ALA A 481 2.71 -12.47 24.93
CA ALA A 481 3.87 -12.23 24.07
C ALA A 481 3.43 -11.89 22.64
N ALA A 482 2.44 -12.58 22.08
CA ALA A 482 1.94 -12.32 20.73
C ALA A 482 1.37 -10.90 20.60
N MET A 483 0.58 -10.43 21.58
CA MET A 483 0.05 -9.06 21.55
C MET A 483 1.15 -8.02 21.77
N LEU A 484 2.09 -8.25 22.70
CA LEU A 484 3.19 -7.30 22.95
C LEU A 484 4.08 -7.16 21.73
N PHE A 485 4.50 -8.28 21.14
CA PHE A 485 5.37 -8.31 19.96
C PHE A 485 4.72 -7.65 18.75
N MET A 486 3.40 -7.81 18.60
CA MET A 486 2.70 -7.32 17.44
C MET A 486 2.41 -5.83 17.51
N VAL A 487 1.83 -5.35 18.61
CA VAL A 487 1.27 -3.99 18.66
C VAL A 487 1.84 -3.09 19.73
N VAL A 488 2.70 -3.58 20.62
CA VAL A 488 3.34 -2.74 21.63
C VAL A 488 4.80 -2.49 21.29
N PHE A 489 5.59 -3.53 21.07
CA PHE A 489 7.01 -3.37 20.77
C PHE A 489 7.25 -2.82 19.36
N SER A 490 8.30 -2.02 19.25
CA SER A 490 8.81 -1.38 18.04
C SER A 490 10.10 -2.06 17.57
N ASN A 491 10.77 -1.47 16.58
CA ASN A 491 12.11 -1.89 16.20
C ASN A 491 13.18 -1.35 17.17
N LEU A 492 14.45 -1.61 16.87
CA LEU A 492 15.55 -1.31 17.79
C LEU A 492 16.02 0.16 17.76
N ASP A 493 15.57 0.97 16.79
CA ASP A 493 16.08 2.34 16.60
C ASP A 493 15.82 3.24 17.81
N GLY A 494 14.66 3.13 18.44
CA GLY A 494 14.36 3.91 19.65
C GLY A 494 15.39 3.67 20.77
N GLY A 495 15.83 2.42 20.94
CA GLY A 495 16.92 2.08 21.86
C GLY A 495 18.27 2.65 21.44
N VAL A 496 18.56 2.64 20.13
CA VAL A 496 19.78 3.25 19.58
C VAL A 496 19.82 4.75 19.82
N GLN A 497 18.72 5.47 19.58
CA GLN A 497 18.61 6.91 19.84
C GLN A 497 18.87 7.24 21.32
N VAL A 498 18.32 6.46 22.26
CA VAL A 498 18.58 6.65 23.70
C VAL A 498 20.06 6.44 24.03
N LEU A 499 20.69 5.40 23.47
CA LEU A 499 22.13 5.14 23.66
C LEU A 499 23.01 6.24 23.05
N GLN A 500 22.55 6.91 22.00
CA GLN A 500 23.20 8.07 21.38
C GLN A 500 22.95 9.39 22.13
N GLY A 501 22.19 9.35 23.24
CA GLY A 501 21.89 10.54 24.05
C GLY A 501 20.72 11.38 23.53
N ALA A 502 19.97 10.90 22.52
CA ALA A 502 18.85 11.61 21.90
C ALA A 502 17.50 11.42 22.65
N ALA A 503 17.52 10.96 23.91
CA ALA A 503 16.29 10.75 24.68
C ALA A 503 15.48 12.05 24.94
N GLY A 504 16.16 13.21 24.96
CA GLY A 504 15.53 14.53 25.10
C GLY A 504 15.05 15.16 23.78
N ASN A 505 15.61 14.73 22.65
CA ASN A 505 15.27 15.18 21.30
C ASN A 505 15.04 13.95 20.42
N PHE A 506 14.00 13.20 20.76
CA PHE A 506 13.74 11.89 20.15
C PHE A 506 13.16 12.07 18.76
N ASP A 507 13.72 11.39 17.76
CA ASP A 507 13.19 11.44 16.41
C ASP A 507 12.04 10.42 16.26
N PHE A 508 10.83 10.95 16.18
CA PHE A 508 9.60 10.19 15.95
C PHE A 508 9.58 9.43 14.60
N TRP A 509 10.22 9.96 13.54
CA TRP A 509 10.17 9.38 12.19
C TRP A 509 11.29 8.38 11.92
N SER A 510 12.49 8.57 12.48
CA SER A 510 13.66 7.69 12.23
C SER A 510 13.33 6.19 12.34
N PRO A 511 12.61 5.71 13.37
CA PRO A 511 12.26 4.30 13.48
C PRO A 511 11.40 3.78 12.33
N THR A 512 10.66 4.61 11.60
CA THR A 512 9.86 4.19 10.45
C THR A 512 10.50 4.49 9.10
N ARG A 513 11.75 4.93 9.10
CA ARG A 513 12.58 5.24 7.92
C ARG A 513 13.96 4.59 8.04
N MET A 514 13.97 3.30 8.39
CA MET A 514 15.20 2.54 8.67
C MET A 514 16.02 2.18 7.43
N MET A 515 15.52 2.55 6.24
CA MET A 515 16.21 2.45 4.96
C MET A 515 16.40 3.89 4.44
N PRO A 516 17.54 4.54 4.75
CA PRO A 516 17.75 5.95 4.45
C PRO A 516 17.90 6.22 2.94
N PRO A 517 17.66 7.47 2.50
CA PRO A 517 17.71 7.88 1.12
C PRO A 517 19.15 8.02 0.64
N ASP A 518 19.81 6.90 0.37
CA ASP A 518 20.82 6.84 -0.67
C ASP A 518 20.15 6.14 -1.86
N PRO A 519 20.30 6.63 -3.11
CA PRO A 519 19.52 6.12 -4.22
C PRO A 519 19.57 4.58 -4.28
N PRO A 520 18.41 3.90 -4.30
CA PRO A 520 17.10 4.46 -4.71
C PRO A 520 16.00 4.63 -3.63
N GLY A 521 16.24 4.42 -2.32
CA GLY A 521 15.15 4.10 -1.39
C GLY A 521 14.66 5.16 -0.39
N PHE A 522 13.38 5.59 -0.48
CA PHE A 522 12.62 6.24 0.61
C PHE A 522 11.68 5.23 1.32
N GLU A 523 12.11 3.99 1.54
CA GLU A 523 11.18 2.94 1.97
C GLU A 523 10.60 3.18 3.37
N ILE A 524 9.28 3.05 3.46
CA ILE A 524 8.54 3.16 4.71
C ILE A 524 8.61 1.83 5.46
N THR A 525 9.18 1.83 6.66
CA THR A 525 9.36 0.63 7.52
C THR A 525 8.51 0.73 8.78
N GLU A 526 7.23 1.07 8.61
CA GLU A 526 6.28 1.16 9.72
C GLU A 526 6.06 -0.18 10.43
N PHE A 527 5.69 -0.06 11.71
CA PHE A 527 5.27 -1.16 12.57
C PHE A 527 3.95 -0.78 13.26
N PRO A 528 3.16 -1.76 13.74
CA PRO A 528 1.77 -1.49 14.13
C PRO A 528 1.59 -0.39 15.20
N PHE A 529 2.45 -0.33 16.23
CA PHE A 529 2.33 0.74 17.23
C PHE A 529 2.47 2.14 16.61
N PHE A 530 3.37 2.33 15.63
CA PHE A 530 3.47 3.59 14.88
C PHE A 530 2.17 3.86 14.14
N THR A 531 1.65 2.91 13.36
CA THR A 531 0.40 3.07 12.59
C THR A 531 -0.75 3.54 13.48
N PHE A 532 -0.94 2.91 14.64
CA PHE A 532 -2.00 3.31 15.58
C PHE A 532 -1.75 4.68 16.24
N LEU A 533 -0.50 4.99 16.59
CA LEU A 533 -0.15 6.26 17.22
C LEU A 533 -0.22 7.44 16.22
N PHE A 534 0.17 7.19 14.98
CA PHE A 534 0.05 8.15 13.88
C PHE A 534 -1.41 8.45 13.59
N ALA A 535 -2.27 7.42 13.70
CA ALA A 535 -3.73 7.48 13.69
C ALA A 535 -4.35 7.85 12.32
N ASP A 536 -3.70 7.43 11.24
CA ASP A 536 -4.33 7.35 9.93
C ASP A 536 -5.25 6.13 9.94
N LEU A 537 -6.55 6.35 9.72
CA LEU A 537 -7.57 5.30 9.67
C LEU A 537 -7.49 4.59 8.31
N HIS A 538 -6.27 4.28 7.91
CA HIS A 538 -5.92 3.86 6.58
C HIS A 538 -6.15 2.35 6.41
N ALA A 539 -6.19 1.90 5.16
CA ALA A 539 -6.59 0.54 4.82
C ALA A 539 -5.79 -0.58 5.48
N HIS A 540 -4.47 -0.46 5.57
CA HIS A 540 -3.65 -1.48 6.22
C HIS A 540 -3.97 -1.61 7.72
N MET A 541 -4.30 -0.51 8.39
CA MET A 541 -4.74 -0.54 9.80
C MET A 541 -6.09 -1.26 9.92
N LEU A 542 -7.05 -0.90 9.07
CA LEU A 542 -8.40 -1.47 9.05
C LEU A 542 -8.41 -2.95 8.63
N ALA A 543 -7.42 -3.40 7.86
CA ALA A 543 -7.28 -4.79 7.43
C ALA A 543 -6.66 -5.71 8.48
N MET A 544 -5.86 -5.20 9.44
CA MET A 544 -5.16 -6.05 10.43
C MET A 544 -6.11 -7.00 11.20
N PRO A 545 -7.29 -6.56 11.71
CA PRO A 545 -8.23 -7.46 12.39
C PRO A 545 -8.73 -8.59 11.48
N LEU A 546 -8.98 -8.31 10.21
CA LEU A 546 -9.42 -9.30 9.22
C LEU A 546 -8.29 -10.27 8.88
N GLY A 547 -7.06 -9.81 8.77
CA GLY A 547 -5.88 -10.66 8.56
C GLY A 547 -5.69 -11.66 9.71
N LEU A 548 -5.81 -11.20 10.96
CA LEU A 548 -5.73 -12.08 12.12
C LEU A 548 -6.91 -13.06 12.21
N LEU A 549 -8.12 -12.60 11.85
CA LEU A 549 -9.29 -13.47 11.73
C LEU A 549 -9.06 -14.56 10.66
N ALA A 550 -8.48 -14.22 9.51
CA ALA A 550 -8.14 -15.16 8.44
C ALA A 550 -7.13 -16.23 8.90
N ILE A 551 -6.12 -15.87 9.70
CA ILE A 551 -5.19 -16.83 10.30
C ILE A 551 -5.93 -17.77 11.27
N GLY A 552 -6.80 -17.21 12.12
CA GLY A 552 -7.62 -17.98 13.07
C GLY A 552 -8.55 -18.97 12.36
N LEU A 553 -9.25 -18.52 11.32
CA LEU A 553 -10.11 -19.35 10.47
C LEU A 553 -9.32 -20.38 9.68
N SER A 554 -8.10 -20.06 9.22
CA SER A 554 -7.22 -21.02 8.55
C SER A 554 -6.85 -22.17 9.49
N LEU A 555 -6.41 -21.87 10.71
CA LEU A 555 -6.15 -22.88 11.74
C LEU A 555 -7.39 -23.70 12.07
N ASN A 556 -8.52 -23.02 12.29
CA ASN A 556 -9.78 -23.66 12.65
C ASN A 556 -10.26 -24.62 11.55
N THR A 557 -10.20 -24.20 10.29
CA THR A 557 -10.63 -25.01 9.13
C THR A 557 -9.76 -26.25 8.97
N VAL A 558 -8.45 -26.15 9.23
CA VAL A 558 -7.55 -27.31 9.28
C VAL A 558 -7.96 -28.30 10.36
N LEU A 559 -8.25 -27.81 11.56
CA LEU A 559 -8.66 -28.65 12.70
C LEU A 559 -10.06 -29.25 12.53
N LEU A 560 -10.93 -28.59 11.78
CA LEU A 560 -12.27 -29.05 11.40
C LEU A 560 -12.28 -29.97 10.18
N SER A 561 -11.12 -30.38 9.65
CA SER A 561 -11.03 -31.27 8.49
C SER A 561 -11.11 -32.81 8.75
N PRO A 562 -11.92 -33.39 9.68
CA PRO A 562 -12.13 -34.84 9.76
C PRO A 562 -13.42 -35.35 9.09
N ASN A 563 -13.46 -36.67 8.86
CA ASN A 563 -14.62 -37.39 8.32
C ASN A 563 -15.72 -37.56 9.39
N GLY A 564 -16.92 -37.00 9.19
CA GLY A 564 -18.10 -37.29 10.01
C GLY A 564 -18.90 -36.05 10.43
N GLU A 565 -19.34 -36.05 11.69
CA GLU A 565 -20.27 -35.05 12.29
C GLU A 565 -19.80 -33.58 12.23
N ARG A 566 -18.52 -33.34 11.91
CA ARG A 566 -17.93 -31.98 11.81
C ARG A 566 -18.02 -31.36 10.42
N THR A 567 -18.54 -32.09 9.42
CA THR A 567 -18.56 -31.64 8.01
C THR A 567 -19.32 -30.32 7.81
N GLY A 568 -20.45 -30.11 8.48
CA GLY A 568 -21.19 -28.84 8.38
C GLY A 568 -20.38 -27.65 8.89
N TRP A 569 -19.67 -27.83 10.01
CA TRP A 569 -18.84 -26.79 10.61
C TRP A 569 -17.58 -26.50 9.80
N PHE A 570 -17.03 -27.52 9.13
CA PHE A 570 -15.96 -27.32 8.16
C PHE A 570 -16.37 -26.37 7.04
N PHE A 571 -17.54 -26.60 6.42
CA PHE A 571 -18.02 -25.72 5.35
C PHE A 571 -18.44 -24.33 5.85
N ALA A 572 -18.99 -24.22 7.06
CA ALA A 572 -19.23 -22.92 7.69
C ALA A 572 -17.93 -22.14 7.92
N SER A 573 -16.88 -22.81 8.44
CA SER A 573 -15.56 -22.21 8.63
C SER A 573 -14.89 -21.85 7.29
N LEU A 574 -15.05 -22.68 6.26
CA LEU A 574 -14.56 -22.41 4.90
C LEU A 574 -15.25 -21.19 4.28
N GLY A 575 -16.56 -21.09 4.41
CA GLY A 575 -17.34 -19.94 3.91
C GLY A 575 -16.93 -18.65 4.61
N LEU A 576 -16.76 -18.67 5.94
CA LEU A 576 -16.26 -17.51 6.67
C LEU A 576 -14.80 -17.18 6.31
N LEU A 577 -13.94 -18.18 6.11
CA LEU A 577 -12.57 -17.96 5.65
C LEU A 577 -12.57 -17.29 4.26
N ALA A 578 -13.39 -17.75 3.34
CA ALA A 578 -13.57 -17.14 2.01
C ALA A 578 -14.09 -15.71 2.10
N LEU A 579 -15.11 -15.46 2.93
CA LEU A 579 -15.66 -14.12 3.18
C LEU A 579 -14.60 -13.17 3.72
N THR A 580 -13.83 -13.59 4.73
CA THR A 580 -12.78 -12.77 5.36
C THR A 580 -11.63 -12.51 4.40
N VAL A 581 -11.14 -13.53 3.67
CA VAL A 581 -10.03 -13.35 2.73
C VAL A 581 -10.44 -12.51 1.53
N GLY A 582 -11.64 -12.70 0.98
CA GLY A 582 -12.18 -11.81 -0.05
C GLY A 582 -12.33 -10.36 0.45
N GLY A 583 -12.73 -10.18 1.71
CA GLY A 583 -12.87 -8.87 2.34
C GLY A 583 -11.55 -8.14 2.54
N LEU A 584 -10.43 -8.86 2.64
CA LEU A 584 -9.11 -8.25 2.60
C LEU A 584 -8.85 -7.57 1.26
N TRP A 585 -9.34 -8.10 0.12
CA TRP A 585 -9.21 -7.39 -1.16
C TRP A 585 -9.95 -6.06 -1.13
N ALA A 586 -11.20 -6.06 -0.64
CA ALA A 586 -12.03 -4.86 -0.56
C ALA A 586 -11.61 -3.86 0.56
N THR A 587 -10.70 -4.26 1.46
CA THR A 587 -10.22 -3.44 2.58
C THR A 587 -8.77 -2.96 2.38
N ASN A 588 -7.89 -3.84 1.91
CA ASN A 588 -6.49 -3.59 1.57
C ASN A 588 -6.00 -4.65 0.58
N ALA A 589 -6.04 -4.34 -0.71
CA ALA A 589 -5.72 -5.31 -1.78
C ALA A 589 -4.32 -5.96 -1.67
N TRP A 590 -3.36 -5.29 -1.02
CA TRP A 590 -2.00 -5.82 -0.79
C TRP A 590 -1.97 -7.05 0.13
N ASP A 591 -2.96 -7.21 1.01
CA ASP A 591 -3.03 -8.34 1.93
C ASP A 591 -3.59 -9.59 1.25
N PHE A 592 -4.46 -9.42 0.26
CA PHE A 592 -5.18 -10.53 -0.37
C PHE A 592 -4.29 -11.69 -0.84
N PRO A 593 -3.20 -11.48 -1.62
CA PRO A 593 -2.38 -12.60 -2.12
C PRO A 593 -1.77 -13.46 -1.01
N THR A 594 -1.26 -12.82 0.05
CA THR A 594 -0.59 -13.50 1.15
C THR A 594 -1.58 -14.33 1.97
N TYR A 595 -2.73 -13.75 2.34
CA TYR A 595 -3.74 -14.46 3.13
C TYR A 595 -4.50 -15.51 2.31
N LEU A 596 -4.67 -15.31 1.00
CA LEU A 596 -5.13 -16.34 0.07
C LEU A 596 -4.16 -17.53 0.07
N GLY A 597 -2.85 -17.26 -0.06
CA GLY A 597 -1.81 -18.29 0.00
C GLY A 597 -1.82 -19.08 1.31
N ILE A 598 -1.93 -18.39 2.45
CA ILE A 598 -2.07 -19.03 3.78
C ILE A 598 -3.33 -19.93 3.82
N GLY A 599 -4.46 -19.44 3.32
CA GLY A 599 -5.70 -20.22 3.22
C GLY A 599 -5.52 -21.48 2.36
N VAL A 600 -4.95 -21.35 1.16
CA VAL A 600 -4.67 -22.48 0.24
C VAL A 600 -3.77 -23.51 0.90
N VAL A 601 -2.62 -23.10 1.43
CA VAL A 601 -1.67 -24.00 2.10
C VAL A 601 -2.33 -24.69 3.30
N SER A 602 -3.15 -23.97 4.06
CA SER A 602 -3.89 -24.54 5.19
C SER A 602 -4.89 -25.59 4.72
N LEU A 603 -5.68 -25.34 3.68
CA LEU A 603 -6.65 -26.31 3.15
C LEU A 603 -5.96 -27.56 2.59
N LEU A 604 -4.86 -27.39 1.84
CA LEU A 604 -4.03 -28.51 1.37
C LEU A 604 -3.48 -29.32 2.54
N LEU A 605 -2.97 -28.64 3.58
CA LEU A 605 -2.45 -29.27 4.78
C LEU A 605 -3.54 -30.03 5.54
N GLY A 606 -4.75 -29.47 5.67
CA GLY A 606 -5.90 -30.14 6.29
C GLY A 606 -6.25 -31.47 5.60
N GLN A 607 -6.28 -31.47 4.26
CA GLN A 607 -6.53 -32.71 3.49
C GLN A 607 -5.37 -33.72 3.63
N TYR A 608 -4.13 -33.25 3.65
CA TYR A 608 -2.96 -34.11 3.85
C TYR A 608 -2.97 -34.73 5.25
N LEU A 609 -3.14 -33.94 6.31
CA LEU A 609 -3.10 -34.40 7.70
C LEU A 609 -4.17 -35.44 8.00
N ARG A 610 -5.31 -35.38 7.31
CA ARG A 610 -6.40 -36.36 7.42
C ARG A 610 -5.99 -37.79 7.07
N LYS A 611 -5.24 -37.99 5.98
CA LYS A 611 -4.89 -39.33 5.48
C LYS A 611 -3.39 -39.65 5.62
N ARG A 612 -2.55 -38.64 5.81
CA ARG A 612 -1.07 -38.70 5.72
C ARG A 612 -0.58 -39.44 4.48
N ARG A 613 -1.31 -39.28 3.37
CA ARG A 613 -1.05 -39.91 2.07
C ARG A 613 -1.46 -38.96 0.97
N VAL A 614 -0.58 -38.83 -0.03
CA VAL A 614 -0.85 -38.08 -1.27
C VAL A 614 -1.30 -39.10 -2.31
N ASP A 615 -2.61 -39.35 -2.38
CA ASP A 615 -3.24 -40.17 -3.42
C ASP A 615 -4.07 -39.27 -4.36
N LEU A 616 -4.39 -39.74 -5.57
CA LEU A 616 -5.17 -38.97 -6.56
C LEU A 616 -6.52 -38.47 -6.00
N ARG A 617 -7.17 -39.25 -5.12
CA ARG A 617 -8.45 -38.85 -4.50
C ARG A 617 -8.26 -37.71 -3.49
N THR A 618 -7.15 -37.71 -2.74
CA THR A 618 -6.78 -36.63 -1.81
C THR A 618 -6.46 -35.36 -2.58
N LEU A 619 -5.71 -35.47 -3.68
CA LEU A 619 -5.41 -34.34 -4.56
C LEU A 619 -6.68 -33.75 -5.18
N TYR A 620 -7.58 -34.59 -5.71
CA TYR A 620 -8.85 -34.14 -6.27
C TYR A 620 -9.74 -33.42 -5.24
N LYS A 621 -9.87 -33.98 -4.03
CA LYS A 621 -10.63 -33.33 -2.95
C LYS A 621 -9.99 -32.02 -2.49
N ALA A 622 -8.67 -31.99 -2.38
CA ALA A 622 -7.93 -30.79 -2.02
C ALA A 622 -8.10 -29.69 -3.08
N ALA A 623 -7.99 -30.05 -4.37
CA ALA A 623 -8.25 -29.14 -5.48
C ALA A 623 -9.70 -28.60 -5.45
N GLY A 624 -10.71 -29.47 -5.21
CA GLY A 624 -12.10 -29.03 -5.11
C GLY A 624 -12.37 -28.07 -3.95
N VAL A 625 -11.79 -28.33 -2.76
CA VAL A 625 -11.92 -27.45 -1.59
C VAL A 625 -11.20 -26.11 -1.82
N VAL A 626 -10.01 -26.14 -2.40
CA VAL A 626 -9.25 -24.93 -2.76
C VAL A 626 -9.99 -24.12 -3.83
N ALA A 627 -10.52 -24.78 -4.86
CA ALA A 627 -11.32 -24.12 -5.88
C ALA A 627 -12.56 -23.46 -5.28
N ALA A 628 -13.30 -24.17 -4.40
CA ALA A 628 -14.44 -23.61 -3.70
C ALA A 628 -14.04 -22.40 -2.83
N PHE A 629 -12.92 -22.47 -2.12
CA PHE A 629 -12.40 -21.36 -1.32
C PHE A 629 -12.12 -20.11 -2.19
N VAL A 630 -11.35 -20.26 -3.27
CA VAL A 630 -10.98 -19.15 -4.16
C VAL A 630 -12.20 -18.56 -4.84
N VAL A 631 -13.09 -19.41 -5.37
CA VAL A 631 -14.32 -18.96 -6.05
C VAL A 631 -15.24 -18.24 -5.08
N LEU A 632 -15.45 -18.76 -3.86
CA LEU A 632 -16.27 -18.08 -2.85
C LEU A 632 -15.66 -16.76 -2.39
N ALA A 633 -14.33 -16.66 -2.27
CA ALA A 633 -13.66 -15.43 -1.89
C ALA A 633 -13.90 -14.30 -2.91
N VAL A 634 -14.04 -14.64 -4.19
CA VAL A 634 -14.41 -13.68 -5.25
C VAL A 634 -15.92 -13.44 -5.29
N ILE A 635 -16.75 -14.49 -5.23
CA ILE A 635 -18.21 -14.39 -5.36
C ILE A 635 -18.84 -13.54 -4.24
N PHE A 636 -18.39 -13.70 -2.99
CA PHE A 636 -18.91 -12.87 -1.89
C PHE A 636 -18.67 -11.37 -2.09
N TRP A 637 -17.67 -11.01 -2.90
CA TRP A 637 -17.27 -9.64 -3.16
C TRP A 637 -17.49 -9.24 -4.62
N LEU A 638 -18.31 -10.00 -5.34
CA LEU A 638 -18.56 -9.76 -6.77
C LEU A 638 -19.05 -8.33 -7.07
N PRO A 639 -19.99 -7.73 -6.30
CA PRO A 639 -20.40 -6.34 -6.55
C PRO A 639 -19.25 -5.33 -6.47
N TYR A 640 -18.28 -5.55 -5.57
CA TYR A 640 -17.07 -4.73 -5.48
C TYR A 640 -16.20 -4.91 -6.72
N HIS A 641 -15.92 -6.16 -7.11
CA HIS A 641 -15.05 -6.47 -8.26
C HIS A 641 -15.61 -6.02 -9.61
N LEU A 642 -16.93 -5.94 -9.74
CA LEU A 642 -17.57 -5.45 -10.97
C LEU A 642 -17.47 -3.92 -11.14
N ARG A 643 -17.16 -3.18 -10.08
CA ARG A 643 -17.07 -1.71 -10.08
C ARG A 643 -15.65 -1.18 -9.79
N LEU A 644 -14.72 -2.07 -9.43
CA LEU A 644 -13.33 -1.73 -9.17
C LEU A 644 -12.56 -1.68 -10.50
N GLU A 645 -11.88 -0.57 -10.76
CA GLU A 645 -10.87 -0.51 -11.81
C GLU A 645 -9.48 -0.79 -11.24
N ASN A 646 -8.83 -1.83 -11.75
CA ASN A 646 -7.55 -2.30 -11.23
C ASN A 646 -6.37 -1.64 -11.96
N GLY A 647 -5.65 -0.76 -11.26
CA GLY A 647 -4.42 -0.13 -11.74
C GLY A 647 -3.17 -1.02 -11.71
N PHE A 648 -3.25 -2.29 -11.29
CA PHE A 648 -2.10 -3.19 -11.22
C PHE A 648 -1.58 -3.58 -12.61
N GLN A 649 -0.36 -3.14 -12.93
CA GLN A 649 0.27 -3.38 -14.24
C GLN A 649 1.22 -4.60 -14.26
N GLY A 650 1.38 -5.31 -13.14
CA GLY A 650 2.28 -6.45 -12.99
C GLY A 650 3.41 -6.22 -11.99
N VAL A 651 4.49 -6.99 -12.12
CA VAL A 651 5.69 -6.89 -11.26
C VAL A 651 6.97 -6.73 -12.09
N ASN A 652 7.99 -6.11 -11.51
CA ASN A 652 9.34 -5.93 -12.04
C ASN A 652 10.38 -6.54 -11.09
N LEU A 653 11.60 -6.76 -11.58
CA LEU A 653 12.74 -7.05 -10.71
C LEU A 653 13.26 -5.73 -10.12
N THR A 654 13.62 -5.73 -8.84
CA THR A 654 14.24 -4.55 -8.21
C THR A 654 15.77 -4.64 -8.24
N PRO A 655 16.48 -3.55 -8.58
CA PRO A 655 17.93 -3.47 -8.41
C PRO A 655 18.35 -3.27 -6.95
N VAL A 656 17.42 -2.84 -6.08
CA VAL A 656 17.66 -2.45 -4.69
C VAL A 656 17.56 -3.64 -3.76
N ARG A 657 18.45 -3.72 -2.77
CA ARG A 657 18.53 -4.81 -1.81
C ARG A 657 18.59 -4.24 -0.40
N THR A 658 17.98 -4.94 0.54
CA THR A 658 18.02 -4.56 1.96
C THR A 658 19.34 -5.02 2.56
N ASP A 659 20.01 -4.15 3.32
CA ASP A 659 21.17 -4.57 4.09
C ASP A 659 20.79 -5.45 5.28
N LEU A 660 21.66 -6.40 5.63
CA LEU A 660 21.35 -7.34 6.71
C LEU A 660 21.18 -6.61 8.06
N TRP A 661 21.97 -5.56 8.30
CA TRP A 661 21.86 -4.80 9.54
C TRP A 661 20.53 -4.04 9.61
N GLN A 662 20.01 -3.50 8.49
CA GLN A 662 18.71 -2.82 8.44
C GLN A 662 17.60 -3.80 8.77
N TYR A 663 17.60 -4.97 8.13
CA TYR A 663 16.62 -6.01 8.42
C TYR A 663 16.67 -6.45 9.90
N LEU A 664 17.86 -6.58 10.47
CA LEU A 664 18.05 -6.89 11.89
C LEU A 664 17.68 -5.73 12.82
N ALA A 665 17.84 -4.48 12.42
CA ALA A 665 17.38 -3.33 13.20
C ALA A 665 15.85 -3.32 13.28
N ILE A 666 15.18 -3.61 12.16
CA ILE A 666 13.71 -3.65 12.05
C ILE A 666 13.13 -4.87 12.78
N HIS A 667 13.63 -6.08 12.51
CA HIS A 667 13.03 -7.35 12.96
C HIS A 667 13.85 -8.13 14.00
N GLY A 668 14.92 -7.55 14.53
CA GLY A 668 15.95 -8.24 15.32
C GLY A 668 15.42 -9.01 16.54
N LEU A 669 14.46 -8.45 17.26
CA LEU A 669 13.81 -9.13 18.40
C LEU A 669 13.18 -10.46 17.97
N PHE A 670 12.45 -10.47 16.86
CA PHE A 670 11.77 -11.67 16.37
C PHE A 670 12.78 -12.66 15.79
N ILE A 671 13.72 -12.18 14.97
CA ILE A 671 14.74 -13.01 14.35
C ILE A 671 15.60 -13.70 15.40
N PHE A 672 15.93 -13.03 16.51
CA PHE A 672 16.67 -13.63 17.63
C PHE A 672 15.94 -14.83 18.24
N LEU A 673 14.64 -14.72 18.52
CA LEU A 673 13.82 -15.79 19.09
C LEU A 673 13.58 -16.93 18.08
N VAL A 674 13.28 -16.57 16.83
CA VAL A 674 13.01 -17.52 15.75
C VAL A 674 14.26 -18.32 15.41
N LEU A 675 15.42 -17.65 15.25
CA LEU A 675 16.68 -18.31 14.99
C LEU A 675 17.05 -19.28 16.13
N THR A 676 16.82 -18.87 17.38
CA THR A 676 17.01 -19.75 18.54
C THR A 676 16.11 -20.99 18.46
N LEU A 677 14.84 -20.83 18.09
CA LEU A 677 13.93 -21.97 17.86
C LEU A 677 14.43 -22.88 16.74
N LEU A 678 14.78 -22.32 15.58
CA LEU A 678 15.23 -23.09 14.42
C LEU A 678 16.49 -23.90 14.75
N ILE A 679 17.50 -23.28 15.36
CA ILE A 679 18.76 -23.94 15.76
C ILE A 679 18.51 -25.03 16.79
N THR A 680 17.65 -24.80 17.79
CA THR A 680 17.39 -25.79 18.85
C THR A 680 16.55 -26.98 18.36
N GLU A 681 15.75 -26.80 17.31
CA GLU A 681 14.94 -27.85 16.69
C GLU A 681 15.67 -28.60 15.56
N LEU A 682 16.81 -28.10 15.07
CA LEU A 682 17.62 -28.78 14.08
C LEU A 682 17.96 -30.21 14.57
N PRO A 683 17.72 -31.23 13.73
CA PRO A 683 18.00 -32.60 14.11
C PRO A 683 19.51 -32.77 14.38
N ARG A 684 19.85 -33.56 15.41
CA ARG A 684 21.24 -34.02 15.61
C ARG A 684 21.65 -35.15 14.66
N ALA A 685 20.69 -35.75 13.96
CA ALA A 685 20.91 -36.88 13.08
C ALA A 685 21.90 -36.61 11.93
N PRO A 686 21.87 -35.45 11.22
CA PRO A 686 22.91 -35.11 10.24
C PRO A 686 24.31 -35.05 10.85
N TRP A 687 24.43 -34.54 12.07
CA TRP A 687 25.71 -34.49 12.79
C TRP A 687 26.19 -35.88 13.23
N GLN A 688 25.29 -36.71 13.74
CA GLN A 688 25.57 -38.10 14.09
C GLN A 688 25.95 -38.91 12.84
N TRP A 689 25.19 -38.78 11.76
CA TRP A 689 25.49 -39.39 10.46
C TRP A 689 26.84 -38.91 9.91
N PHE A 690 27.15 -37.61 9.97
CA PHE A 690 28.43 -37.08 9.54
C PHE A 690 29.60 -37.65 10.37
N ARG A 691 29.42 -37.73 11.69
CA ARG A 691 30.38 -38.36 12.61
C ARG A 691 30.54 -39.86 12.32
N ASP A 692 29.50 -40.55 11.89
CA ASP A 692 29.54 -42.00 11.68
C ASP A 692 29.84 -42.36 10.19
N ALA A 693 29.89 -41.38 9.30
CA ALA A 693 30.24 -41.54 7.88
C ALA A 693 31.73 -41.84 7.67
N ASN A 694 32.05 -42.56 6.58
CA ASN A 694 33.43 -42.84 6.18
C ASN A 694 34.15 -41.56 5.70
N GLU A 695 35.48 -41.62 5.65
CA GLU A 695 36.33 -40.46 5.35
C GLU A 695 35.98 -39.78 4.01
N SER A 696 35.76 -40.56 2.95
CA SER A 696 35.35 -40.04 1.64
C SER A 696 34.03 -39.26 1.66
N ARG A 697 33.03 -39.74 2.42
CA ARG A 697 31.72 -39.07 2.54
C ARG A 697 31.82 -37.84 3.43
N ARG A 698 32.67 -37.86 4.47
CA ARG A 698 32.95 -36.68 5.28
C ARG A 698 33.60 -35.58 4.44
N TRP A 699 34.62 -35.91 3.65
CA TRP A 699 35.26 -34.95 2.75
C TRP A 699 34.29 -34.40 1.70
N LEU A 700 33.39 -35.23 1.15
CA LEU A 700 32.34 -34.75 0.25
C LEU A 700 31.39 -33.76 0.92
N VAL A 701 30.93 -34.04 2.14
CA VAL A 701 30.04 -33.14 2.90
C VAL A 701 30.76 -31.86 3.29
N ILE A 702 32.04 -31.93 3.68
CA ILE A 702 32.88 -30.75 3.94
C ILE A 702 33.06 -29.94 2.67
N ALA A 703 33.33 -30.58 1.52
CA ALA A 703 33.51 -29.89 0.24
C ALA A 703 32.22 -29.21 -0.24
N VAL A 704 31.08 -29.91 -0.18
CA VAL A 704 29.77 -29.34 -0.55
C VAL A 704 29.36 -28.25 0.43
N GLY A 705 29.47 -28.49 1.74
CA GLY A 705 29.18 -27.49 2.77
C GLY A 705 30.09 -26.26 2.65
N GLY A 706 31.38 -26.48 2.41
CA GLY A 706 32.36 -25.42 2.16
C GLY A 706 32.06 -24.62 0.90
N ALA A 707 31.63 -25.29 -0.19
CA ALA A 707 31.20 -24.61 -1.41
C ALA A 707 29.93 -23.78 -1.19
N VAL A 708 28.94 -24.29 -0.46
CA VAL A 708 27.72 -23.54 -0.11
C VAL A 708 28.04 -22.32 0.75
N VAL A 709 28.93 -22.46 1.75
CA VAL A 709 29.38 -21.33 2.58
C VAL A 709 30.16 -20.32 1.74
N ALA A 710 31.07 -20.77 0.86
CA ALA A 710 31.82 -19.89 -0.03
C ALA A 710 30.91 -19.13 -1.00
N LEU A 711 29.91 -19.79 -1.59
CA LEU A 711 28.90 -19.16 -2.44
C LEU A 711 28.03 -18.16 -1.65
N GLY A 712 27.63 -18.51 -0.43
CA GLY A 712 26.89 -17.61 0.46
C GLY A 712 27.70 -16.38 0.86
N LEU A 713 29.00 -16.54 1.16
CA LEU A 713 29.92 -15.43 1.42
C LEU A 713 30.12 -14.57 0.17
N ALA A 714 30.34 -15.18 -0.99
CA ALA A 714 30.47 -14.46 -2.25
C ALA A 714 29.20 -13.66 -2.58
N ALA A 715 28.02 -14.26 -2.45
CA ALA A 715 26.74 -13.58 -2.62
C ALA A 715 26.56 -12.44 -1.60
N SER A 716 26.97 -12.64 -0.34
CA SER A 716 26.92 -11.60 0.69
C SER A 716 27.83 -10.41 0.35
N LEU A 717 29.03 -10.67 -0.17
CA LEU A 717 29.94 -9.63 -0.67
C LEU A 717 29.41 -8.89 -1.91
N LEU A 718 28.49 -9.52 -2.66
CA LEU A 718 27.78 -8.92 -3.79
C LEU A 718 26.47 -8.20 -3.38
N GLY A 719 26.25 -7.98 -2.08
CA GLY A 719 25.08 -7.26 -1.56
C GLY A 719 23.82 -8.14 -1.37
N TYR A 720 23.94 -9.47 -1.37
CA TYR A 720 22.82 -10.39 -1.14
C TYR A 720 22.79 -10.96 0.29
N SER A 721 23.41 -10.29 1.26
CA SER A 721 23.56 -10.82 2.64
C SER A 721 22.22 -11.13 3.30
N THR A 722 21.20 -10.29 3.10
CA THR A 722 19.86 -10.47 3.67
C THR A 722 19.18 -11.69 3.05
N ILE A 723 19.17 -11.78 1.72
CA ILE A 723 18.60 -12.92 0.99
C ILE A 723 19.28 -14.23 1.43
N VAL A 724 20.61 -14.25 1.56
CA VAL A 724 21.36 -15.45 2.02
C VAL A 724 20.97 -15.83 3.44
N ALA A 725 20.92 -14.87 4.37
CA ALA A 725 20.57 -15.13 5.77
C ALA A 725 19.13 -15.64 5.93
N LEU A 726 18.17 -14.94 5.33
CA LEU A 726 16.76 -15.32 5.37
C LEU A 726 16.50 -16.62 4.62
N GLY A 727 17.17 -16.84 3.48
CA GLY A 727 17.10 -18.07 2.70
C GLY A 727 17.57 -19.28 3.51
N GLY A 728 18.68 -19.16 4.23
CA GLY A 728 19.15 -20.20 5.15
C GLY A 728 18.12 -20.52 6.24
N MET A 729 17.54 -19.50 6.87
CA MET A 729 16.48 -19.68 7.88
C MET A 729 15.22 -20.31 7.28
N LEU A 730 14.81 -19.89 6.09
CA LEU A 730 13.64 -20.40 5.38
C LEU A 730 13.80 -21.89 5.07
N ILE A 731 14.97 -22.30 4.56
CA ILE A 731 15.27 -23.71 4.30
C ILE A 731 15.13 -24.53 5.59
N VAL A 732 15.69 -24.05 6.70
CA VAL A 732 15.58 -24.75 7.99
C VAL A 732 14.12 -24.81 8.45
N ALA A 733 13.37 -23.73 8.34
CA ALA A 733 11.94 -23.69 8.69
C ALA A 733 11.13 -24.70 7.86
N LEU A 734 11.37 -24.77 6.55
CA LEU A 734 10.74 -25.73 5.63
C LEU A 734 11.15 -27.17 5.94
N VAL A 735 12.42 -27.44 6.25
CA VAL A 735 12.88 -28.77 6.68
C VAL A 735 12.17 -29.19 7.97
N LEU A 736 12.03 -28.29 8.95
CA LEU A 736 11.30 -28.58 10.19
C LEU A 736 9.80 -28.78 9.93
N PHE A 737 9.21 -28.01 9.03
CA PHE A 737 7.82 -28.16 8.61
C PHE A 737 7.59 -29.54 7.97
N VAL A 738 8.40 -29.91 6.96
CA VAL A 738 8.34 -31.21 6.27
C VAL A 738 8.62 -32.36 7.23
N ARG A 739 9.58 -32.24 8.14
CA ARG A 739 9.87 -33.26 9.15
C ARG A 739 8.68 -33.52 10.07
N ARG A 740 7.89 -32.49 10.39
CA ARG A 740 6.69 -32.62 11.24
C ARG A 740 5.49 -33.15 10.46
N THR A 741 5.46 -33.05 9.13
CA THR A 741 4.39 -33.58 8.27
C THR A 741 4.68 -34.99 7.72
N ALA A 742 5.94 -35.34 7.41
CA ALA A 742 6.31 -36.58 6.74
C ALA A 742 6.66 -37.73 7.71
N PRO A 743 6.33 -39.00 7.39
CA PRO A 743 6.90 -40.17 8.06
C PRO A 743 8.36 -40.37 7.60
N TRP A 744 9.30 -39.62 8.20
CA TRP A 744 10.71 -39.66 7.81
C TRP A 744 11.35 -41.04 8.09
N PRO A 745 12.13 -41.65 7.16
CA PRO A 745 12.64 -43.02 7.31
C PRO A 745 13.54 -43.21 8.55
N TRP A 746 14.35 -42.21 8.91
CA TRP A 746 15.18 -42.25 10.13
C TRP A 746 14.43 -41.90 11.42
N SER A 747 13.11 -41.63 11.37
CA SER A 747 12.31 -41.36 12.57
C SER A 747 11.72 -42.61 13.22
N ARG A 748 11.95 -43.79 12.63
CA ARG A 748 11.41 -45.07 13.13
C ARG A 748 12.26 -45.75 14.21
N GLU A 749 13.58 -45.61 14.18
CA GLU A 749 14.47 -46.38 15.07
C GLU A 749 14.76 -45.75 16.43
N SER A 750 14.47 -44.45 16.63
CA SER A 750 14.70 -43.77 17.92
C SER A 750 13.42 -43.50 18.73
N ARG A 751 12.32 -44.21 18.46
CA ARG A 751 11.03 -44.03 19.15
C ARG A 751 10.97 -44.83 20.45
N GLY A 752 11.63 -44.30 21.48
CA GLY A 752 11.31 -44.57 22.88
C GLY A 752 10.28 -43.60 23.48
N ASP A 753 10.18 -42.35 22.98
CA ASP A 753 9.51 -41.27 23.73
C ASP A 753 8.46 -40.42 22.97
N VAL A 754 8.14 -40.70 21.70
CA VAL A 754 7.09 -39.93 20.98
C VAL A 754 6.14 -40.88 20.25
N GLN A 755 5.18 -41.41 21.01
CA GLN A 755 4.01 -42.07 20.47
C GLN A 755 3.14 -41.04 19.71
N ALA A 756 2.60 -41.46 18.57
CA ALA A 756 1.96 -40.61 17.56
C ALA A 756 1.05 -39.52 18.15
N SER A 757 1.40 -38.26 17.93
CA SER A 757 0.46 -37.15 18.10
C SER A 757 -0.73 -37.37 17.17
N THR A 758 -1.94 -37.13 17.67
CA THR A 758 -3.15 -37.15 16.83
C THR A 758 -2.97 -36.20 15.64
N PRO A 759 -3.55 -36.49 14.46
CA PRO A 759 -3.44 -35.61 13.29
C PRO A 759 -3.74 -34.14 13.61
N ASP A 760 -4.78 -33.88 14.40
CA ASP A 760 -5.23 -32.55 14.83
C ASP A 760 -4.16 -31.78 15.64
N ALA A 761 -3.37 -32.49 16.44
CA ALA A 761 -2.34 -31.92 17.32
C ALA A 761 -1.12 -31.35 16.54
N SER A 762 -0.87 -31.85 15.33
CA SER A 762 0.28 -31.40 14.52
C SER A 762 0.08 -30.01 13.93
N ALA A 763 -1.17 -29.60 13.66
CA ALA A 763 -1.49 -28.31 13.07
C ALA A 763 -1.00 -27.12 13.92
N PHE A 764 -1.13 -27.22 15.25
CA PHE A 764 -0.68 -26.19 16.19
C PHE A 764 0.84 -25.95 16.17
N HIS A 765 1.64 -26.94 15.75
CA HIS A 765 3.09 -26.79 15.57
C HIS A 765 3.51 -26.39 14.16
N LEU A 766 2.64 -26.64 13.17
CA LEU A 766 2.90 -26.38 11.76
C LEU A 766 2.53 -24.96 11.37
N LEU A 767 1.43 -24.42 11.90
CA LEU A 767 1.01 -23.05 11.62
C LEU A 767 2.10 -22.01 11.94
N PRO A 768 2.68 -21.95 13.17
CA PRO A 768 3.72 -20.96 13.46
C PRO A 768 4.95 -21.15 12.58
N LEU A 769 5.33 -22.39 12.22
CA LEU A 769 6.43 -22.62 11.26
C LEU A 769 6.08 -22.15 9.83
N GLY A 770 4.83 -22.34 9.40
CA GLY A 770 4.33 -21.87 8.12
C GLY A 770 4.32 -20.35 8.04
N LEU A 771 3.79 -19.67 9.08
CA LEU A 771 3.81 -18.21 9.18
C LEU A 771 5.24 -17.66 9.18
N LEU A 772 6.16 -18.30 9.91
CA LEU A 772 7.57 -17.94 9.88
C LEU A 772 8.19 -18.11 8.49
N ALA A 773 7.92 -19.23 7.81
CA ALA A 773 8.38 -19.45 6.45
C ALA A 773 7.81 -18.39 5.48
N THR A 774 6.53 -18.04 5.60
CA THR A 774 5.91 -16.97 4.82
C THR A 774 6.57 -15.62 5.10
N ALA A 775 6.82 -15.26 6.35
CA ALA A 775 7.48 -14.00 6.70
C ALA A 775 8.90 -13.89 6.13
N LEU A 776 9.69 -14.97 6.24
CA LEU A 776 11.04 -15.03 5.66
C LEU A 776 10.99 -14.96 4.13
N ALA A 777 10.01 -15.62 3.50
CA ALA A 777 9.81 -15.55 2.05
C ALA A 777 9.42 -14.14 1.60
N ILE A 778 8.57 -13.43 2.36
CA ILE A 778 8.23 -12.03 2.10
C ILE A 778 9.48 -11.14 2.18
N GLY A 779 10.28 -11.28 3.25
CA GLY A 779 11.52 -10.52 3.40
C GLY A 779 12.52 -10.76 2.26
N ILE A 780 12.54 -11.96 1.67
CA ILE A 780 13.33 -12.24 0.46
C ILE A 780 12.67 -11.65 -0.79
N ALA A 781 11.34 -11.74 -0.90
CA ALA A 781 10.60 -11.36 -2.10
C ALA A 781 10.73 -9.87 -2.40
N VAL A 782 10.68 -9.00 -1.39
CA VAL A 782 10.79 -7.53 -1.58
C VAL A 782 12.16 -7.07 -2.08
N ASP A 783 13.19 -7.91 -1.94
CA ASP A 783 14.55 -7.67 -2.45
C ASP A 783 14.76 -8.27 -3.86
N ILE A 784 13.73 -8.92 -4.42
CA ILE A 784 13.77 -9.54 -5.75
C ILE A 784 12.73 -8.93 -6.69
N VAL A 785 11.51 -8.72 -6.19
CA VAL A 785 10.33 -8.36 -6.98
C VAL A 785 9.65 -7.13 -6.39
N VAL A 786 9.23 -6.23 -7.27
CA VAL A 786 8.51 -5.01 -6.94
C VAL A 786 7.28 -4.84 -7.81
N VAL A 787 6.23 -4.20 -7.28
CA VAL A 787 5.02 -3.92 -8.07
C VAL A 787 5.31 -2.84 -9.12
N LYS A 788 4.87 -3.07 -10.37
CA LYS A 788 4.94 -2.05 -11.43
C LYS A 788 4.04 -0.87 -11.05
N GLY A 789 4.56 0.34 -11.16
CA GLY A 789 3.84 1.54 -10.76
C GLY A 789 4.12 2.00 -9.33
N ASP A 790 4.95 1.26 -8.58
CA ASP A 790 5.40 1.66 -7.24
C ASP A 790 6.48 2.77 -7.32
N ILE A 791 6.64 3.52 -6.24
CA ILE A 791 7.72 4.49 -6.07
C ILE A 791 8.98 3.70 -5.68
N GLU A 792 9.78 3.32 -6.69
CA GLU A 792 10.83 2.30 -6.56
C GLU A 792 10.24 1.03 -5.95
N ARG A 793 10.55 0.72 -4.68
CA ARG A 793 9.96 -0.38 -3.89
C ARG A 793 9.28 0.05 -2.58
N MET A 794 8.97 1.33 -2.43
CA MET A 794 8.49 1.91 -1.17
C MET A 794 7.22 1.23 -0.65
N ASN A 795 6.15 1.13 -1.45
CA ASN A 795 4.91 0.50 -0.99
C ASN A 795 5.06 -1.01 -0.86
N THR A 796 5.85 -1.62 -1.75
CA THR A 796 6.16 -3.05 -1.72
C THR A 796 6.82 -3.42 -0.40
N VAL A 797 7.81 -2.68 0.08
CA VAL A 797 8.43 -2.89 1.40
C VAL A 797 7.44 -2.58 2.51
N PHE A 798 6.79 -1.42 2.49
CA PHE A 798 5.85 -0.98 3.53
C PHE A 798 4.75 -2.00 3.82
N LYS A 799 3.93 -2.33 2.80
CA LYS A 799 2.77 -3.20 2.99
C LYS A 799 3.20 -4.62 3.33
N SER A 800 4.28 -5.11 2.71
CA SER A 800 4.77 -6.47 2.95
C SER A 800 5.46 -6.63 4.31
N TYR A 801 6.20 -5.63 4.80
CA TYR A 801 6.86 -5.69 6.11
C TYR A 801 5.88 -5.64 7.27
N LEU A 802 4.73 -4.95 7.12
CA LEU A 802 3.65 -5.05 8.10
C LEU A 802 3.11 -6.49 8.21
N GLN A 803 2.90 -7.18 7.08
CA GLN A 803 2.50 -8.60 7.09
C GLN A 803 3.58 -9.48 7.72
N ALA A 804 4.85 -9.28 7.35
CA ALA A 804 5.98 -9.99 7.93
C ALA A 804 6.08 -9.78 9.45
N TRP A 805 5.85 -8.56 9.93
CA TRP A 805 5.81 -8.21 11.36
C TRP A 805 4.75 -9.02 12.11
N ILE A 806 3.53 -9.10 11.57
CA ILE A 806 2.42 -9.87 12.16
C ILE A 806 2.79 -11.35 12.28
N PHE A 807 3.33 -11.94 11.21
CA PHE A 807 3.68 -13.37 11.19
C PHE A 807 4.88 -13.69 12.09
N LEU A 808 5.91 -12.84 12.07
CA LEU A 808 7.08 -12.93 12.95
C LEU A 808 6.67 -12.80 14.42
N SER A 809 5.74 -11.91 14.76
CA SER A 809 5.24 -11.72 16.13
C SER A 809 4.60 -12.99 16.68
N ILE A 810 3.70 -13.62 15.90
CA ILE A 810 3.05 -14.88 16.30
C ILE A 810 4.09 -16.01 16.41
N GLY A 811 4.99 -16.12 15.44
CA GLY A 811 6.04 -17.13 15.43
C GLY A 811 7.05 -16.99 16.56
N ALA A 812 7.46 -15.76 16.89
CA ALA A 812 8.37 -15.43 17.99
C ALA A 812 7.70 -15.65 19.36
N ALA A 813 6.42 -15.33 19.52
CA ALA A 813 5.67 -15.62 20.72
C ALA A 813 5.55 -17.13 20.97
N TYR A 814 5.27 -17.90 19.92
CA TYR A 814 5.31 -19.36 19.98
C TYR A 814 6.72 -19.87 20.32
N ALA A 815 7.78 -19.31 19.70
CA ALA A 815 9.17 -19.66 19.98
C ALA A 815 9.52 -19.44 21.45
N LEU A 816 9.18 -18.27 22.01
CA LEU A 816 9.41 -17.93 23.41
C LEU A 816 8.73 -18.93 24.35
N TRP A 817 7.44 -19.21 24.13
CA TRP A 817 6.70 -20.19 24.93
C TRP A 817 7.28 -21.60 24.80
N TYR A 818 7.56 -22.05 23.58
CA TYR A 818 8.06 -23.40 23.30
C TYR A 818 9.44 -23.63 23.93
N LEU A 819 10.37 -22.68 23.74
CA LEU A 819 11.70 -22.73 24.34
C LEU A 819 11.60 -22.70 25.88
N GLY A 820 10.76 -21.82 26.42
CA GLY A 820 10.66 -21.61 27.86
C GLY A 820 9.99 -22.74 28.62
N PHE A 821 8.85 -23.23 28.15
CA PHE A 821 8.03 -24.18 28.90
C PHE A 821 8.12 -25.61 28.38
N VAL A 822 8.23 -25.81 27.07
CA VAL A 822 8.31 -27.16 26.49
C VAL A 822 9.74 -27.70 26.59
N LYS A 823 10.75 -26.92 26.17
CA LYS A 823 12.16 -27.30 26.29
C LYS A 823 12.77 -27.00 27.65
N GLY A 824 12.11 -26.14 28.45
CA GLY A 824 12.65 -25.63 29.73
C GLY A 824 14.04 -25.02 29.57
N PHE A 825 14.25 -24.29 28.47
CA PHE A 825 15.51 -23.65 28.14
C PHE A 825 15.96 -22.69 29.26
N PHE A 826 15.01 -22.04 29.92
CA PHE A 826 15.22 -21.06 30.99
C PHE A 826 15.41 -21.62 32.41
N LEU A 827 15.26 -22.95 32.63
CA LEU A 827 15.26 -23.54 33.98
C LEU A 827 16.66 -23.77 34.60
N ARG A 828 17.74 -23.69 33.83
CA ARG A 828 19.13 -23.82 34.32
C ARG A 828 20.03 -22.84 33.58
N ILE A 829 20.44 -21.75 34.22
CA ILE A 829 21.26 -20.69 33.62
C ILE A 829 22.74 -21.08 33.75
N ARG A 830 23.41 -21.31 32.61
CA ARG A 830 24.87 -21.35 32.49
C ARG A 830 25.33 -20.00 31.91
N VAL A 831 26.62 -19.66 31.96
CA VAL A 831 27.16 -18.39 31.43
C VAL A 831 26.63 -18.06 30.03
N ALA A 832 26.69 -19.01 29.08
CA ALA A 832 26.16 -18.82 27.72
C ALA A 832 24.65 -18.49 27.66
N LYS A 833 23.86 -19.00 28.61
CA LYS A 833 22.43 -18.68 28.72
C LYS A 833 22.19 -17.34 29.41
N GLY A 834 23.06 -16.95 30.35
CA GLY A 834 23.05 -15.61 30.94
C GLY A 834 23.24 -14.55 29.86
N VAL A 835 24.26 -14.72 29.00
CA VAL A 835 24.51 -13.84 27.84
C VAL A 835 23.30 -13.80 26.90
N TRP A 836 22.69 -14.95 26.58
CA TRP A 836 21.49 -14.99 25.75
C TRP A 836 20.32 -14.23 26.37
N LEU A 837 20.07 -14.42 27.68
CA LEU A 837 18.99 -13.72 28.40
C LEU A 837 19.23 -12.22 28.47
N THR A 838 20.48 -11.79 28.69
CA THR A 838 20.86 -10.38 28.61
C THR A 838 20.62 -9.83 27.21
N GLY A 839 21.00 -10.55 26.15
CA GLY A 839 20.72 -10.16 24.77
C GLY A 839 19.23 -9.99 24.51
N LEU A 840 18.40 -10.95 24.93
CA LEU A 840 16.94 -10.83 24.82
C LEU A 840 16.42 -9.61 25.60
N ALA A 841 16.90 -9.40 26.83
CA ALA A 841 16.47 -8.29 27.67
C ALA A 841 16.81 -6.93 27.03
N LEU A 842 17.99 -6.80 26.42
CA LEU A 842 18.41 -5.60 25.69
C LEU A 842 17.53 -5.37 24.44
N LEU A 843 17.25 -6.42 23.66
CA LEU A 843 16.36 -6.33 22.49
C LEU A 843 14.95 -5.89 22.90
N VAL A 844 14.40 -6.48 23.97
CA VAL A 844 13.08 -6.09 24.50
C VAL A 844 13.11 -4.66 25.02
N ALA A 845 14.14 -4.27 25.77
CA ALA A 845 14.27 -2.91 26.29
C ALA A 845 14.35 -1.88 25.15
N GLY A 846 15.18 -2.13 24.12
CA GLY A 846 15.28 -1.26 22.94
C GLY A 846 13.96 -1.15 22.18
N SER A 847 13.27 -2.27 21.99
CA SER A 847 11.97 -2.32 21.30
C SER A 847 10.85 -1.64 22.10
N ALA A 848 11.00 -1.48 23.42
CA ALA A 848 10.03 -0.84 24.30
C ALA A 848 10.22 0.67 24.44
N VAL A 849 11.24 1.27 23.80
CA VAL A 849 11.50 2.71 23.89
C VAL A 849 10.50 3.54 23.10
N TYR A 850 10.28 3.22 21.82
CA TYR A 850 9.40 3.99 20.94
C TYR A 850 7.98 4.18 21.49
N PRO A 851 7.34 3.15 22.08
CA PRO A 851 5.98 3.33 22.60
C PRO A 851 5.86 4.43 23.66
N VAL A 852 6.93 4.70 24.40
CA VAL A 852 6.96 5.74 25.42
C VAL A 852 7.39 7.07 24.81
N LEU A 853 8.58 7.11 24.19
CA LEU A 853 9.14 8.36 23.67
C LEU A 853 8.42 8.86 22.42
N GLY A 854 8.07 7.96 21.49
CA GLY A 854 7.27 8.32 20.32
C GLY A 854 5.88 8.84 20.69
N THR A 855 5.24 8.27 21.71
CA THR A 855 3.98 8.82 22.24
C THR A 855 4.19 10.20 22.84
N ARG A 856 5.27 10.42 23.61
CA ARG A 856 5.61 11.74 24.15
C ARG A 856 5.76 12.78 23.04
N GLU A 857 6.57 12.50 22.01
CA GLU A 857 6.76 13.42 20.88
C GLU A 857 5.43 13.67 20.15
N ARG A 858 4.64 12.62 19.91
CA ARG A 858 3.34 12.76 19.25
C ARG A 858 2.36 13.64 20.03
N LEU A 859 2.36 13.55 21.36
CA LEU A 859 1.51 14.39 22.20
C LEU A 859 2.01 15.83 22.32
N ALA A 860 3.30 16.07 22.11
CA ALA A 860 3.89 17.40 22.12
C ALA A 860 3.63 18.18 20.81
N ASP A 861 3.46 17.46 19.69
CA ASP A 861 3.29 18.02 18.33
C ASP A 861 1.82 18.33 17.95
N ARG A 862 0.89 18.41 18.90
CA ARG A 862 -0.50 18.79 18.62
C ARG A 862 -0.68 20.31 18.65
N PHE A 863 -1.70 20.84 17.98
CA PHE A 863 -1.94 22.28 17.96
C PHE A 863 -2.24 22.82 19.36
N ASP A 864 -3.29 22.28 19.98
CA ASP A 864 -3.70 22.67 21.33
C ASP A 864 -3.31 21.60 22.36
N THR A 865 -2.48 22.00 23.31
CA THR A 865 -2.04 21.14 24.42
C THR A 865 -2.93 21.20 25.66
N SER A 866 -3.93 22.07 25.69
CA SER A 866 -4.81 22.30 26.85
C SER A 866 -6.09 21.46 26.80
N THR A 867 -6.60 21.14 25.62
CA THR A 867 -7.86 20.38 25.48
C THR A 867 -7.64 18.86 25.57
N PHE A 868 -8.49 18.18 26.33
CA PHE A 868 -8.58 16.71 26.38
C PHE A 868 -9.98 16.29 25.95
N THR A 869 -10.12 15.90 24.69
CA THR A 869 -11.41 15.61 24.05
C THR A 869 -11.23 14.53 22.99
N LEU A 870 -12.32 13.87 22.60
CA LEU A 870 -12.32 12.99 21.42
C LEU A 870 -12.74 13.73 20.15
N ASP A 871 -13.16 14.98 20.27
CA ASP A 871 -13.58 15.77 19.13
C ASP A 871 -12.40 16.21 18.27
N GLY A 872 -12.34 15.67 17.05
CA GLY A 872 -11.25 15.88 16.11
C GLY A 872 -11.18 17.25 15.46
N THR A 873 -12.22 18.08 15.61
CA THR A 873 -12.27 19.48 15.14
C THR A 873 -11.96 20.48 16.23
N ALA A 874 -11.81 20.06 17.50
CA ALA A 874 -11.68 20.99 18.63
C ALA A 874 -10.51 21.99 18.51
N PHE A 875 -9.41 21.61 17.84
CA PHE A 875 -8.29 22.52 17.59
C PHE A 875 -8.67 23.71 16.70
N MET A 876 -9.70 23.57 15.86
CA MET A 876 -10.10 24.60 14.90
C MET A 876 -10.72 25.84 15.59
N GLU A 877 -11.17 25.71 16.83
CA GLU A 877 -11.79 26.82 17.59
C GLU A 877 -10.80 27.94 17.94
N THR A 878 -9.53 27.59 18.17
CA THR A 878 -8.53 28.53 18.71
C THR A 878 -7.31 28.72 17.83
N GLU A 879 -7.07 27.81 16.89
CA GLU A 879 -5.80 27.72 16.18
C GLU A 879 -5.87 28.32 14.78
N SER A 880 -4.69 28.64 14.23
CA SER A 880 -4.53 29.15 12.87
C SER A 880 -3.34 28.49 12.19
N TYR A 881 -3.31 28.51 10.87
CA TYR A 881 -2.22 27.99 10.06
C TYR A 881 -1.71 29.06 9.11
N THR A 882 -0.38 29.17 9.00
CA THR A 882 0.27 30.13 8.11
C THR A 882 1.21 29.40 7.15
N ASP A 883 1.08 29.70 5.87
CA ASP A 883 2.02 29.29 4.82
C ASP A 883 2.56 30.50 4.04
N ASP A 884 3.20 30.27 2.89
CA ASP A 884 3.76 31.33 2.04
C ASP A 884 2.71 32.22 1.36
N LYS A 885 1.43 31.83 1.38
CA LYS A 885 0.32 32.56 0.76
C LYS A 885 -0.46 33.39 1.78
N GLY A 886 -0.52 32.95 3.03
CA GLY A 886 -1.12 33.74 4.09
C GLY A 886 -1.47 32.92 5.33
N THR A 887 -2.15 33.58 6.26
CA THR A 887 -2.71 32.96 7.46
C THR A 887 -4.17 32.61 7.23
N VAL A 888 -4.59 31.44 7.71
CA VAL A 888 -5.99 30.99 7.76
C VAL A 888 -6.34 30.70 9.22
N THR A 889 -7.40 31.33 9.69
CA THR A 889 -7.98 31.14 11.02
C THR A 889 -9.03 30.04 10.94
N PHE A 890 -8.76 28.89 11.56
CA PHE A 890 -9.60 27.70 11.38
C PHE A 890 -11.03 27.86 11.87
N LYS A 891 -11.26 28.77 12.82
CA LYS A 891 -12.57 29.03 13.39
C LYS A 891 -13.61 29.42 12.34
N TRP A 892 -13.24 30.24 11.36
CA TRP A 892 -14.18 30.70 10.35
C TRP A 892 -14.57 29.58 9.37
N ASP A 893 -13.62 28.71 9.03
CA ASP A 893 -13.90 27.47 8.29
C ASP A 893 -14.77 26.53 9.13
N LEU A 894 -14.51 26.37 10.44
CA LEU A 894 -15.27 25.51 11.35
C LEU A 894 -16.75 25.89 11.37
N GLU A 895 -17.08 27.15 11.66
CA GLU A 895 -18.46 27.62 11.74
C GLU A 895 -19.23 27.41 10.42
N ALA A 896 -18.56 27.63 9.29
CA ALA A 896 -19.15 27.42 7.96
C ALA A 896 -19.33 25.92 7.64
N ILE A 897 -18.36 25.08 8.00
CA ILE A 897 -18.42 23.63 7.84
C ILE A 897 -19.58 23.06 8.66
N GLU A 898 -19.72 23.46 9.93
CA GLU A 898 -20.83 23.06 10.80
C GLU A 898 -22.18 23.46 10.20
N TRP A 899 -22.29 24.70 9.72
CA TRP A 899 -23.49 25.13 9.01
C TRP A 899 -23.79 24.25 7.79
N MET A 900 -22.78 23.91 6.98
CA MET A 900 -22.98 23.04 5.82
C MET A 900 -23.38 21.62 6.24
N GLN A 901 -22.81 21.09 7.32
CA GLN A 901 -23.18 19.78 7.87
C GLN A 901 -24.65 19.73 8.32
N GLU A 902 -25.17 20.83 8.85
CA GLU A 902 -26.55 20.96 9.35
C GLU A 902 -27.59 21.35 8.30
N ASN A 903 -27.18 22.04 7.23
CA ASN A 903 -28.13 22.66 6.30
C ASN A 903 -28.07 22.13 4.86
N VAL A 904 -26.93 21.58 4.42
CA VAL A 904 -26.79 21.05 3.05
C VAL A 904 -27.42 19.66 2.95
N GLN A 905 -28.56 19.62 2.28
CA GLN A 905 -29.30 18.40 1.96
C GLN A 905 -28.58 17.62 0.86
N GLY A 906 -28.57 16.29 0.97
CA GLY A 906 -27.97 15.45 -0.04
C GLY A 906 -26.46 15.61 -0.12
N SER A 907 -25.86 15.11 -1.20
CA SER A 907 -24.43 15.24 -1.49
C SER A 907 -24.17 16.05 -2.77
N PRO A 908 -24.66 17.31 -2.86
CA PRO A 908 -24.46 18.15 -4.03
C PRO A 908 -22.99 18.54 -4.19
N VAL A 909 -22.60 18.93 -5.41
CA VAL A 909 -21.23 19.33 -5.69
C VAL A 909 -20.95 20.71 -5.11
N ILE A 910 -19.82 20.84 -4.43
CA ILE A 910 -19.27 22.12 -3.99
C ILE A 910 -18.06 22.48 -4.85
N VAL A 911 -17.68 23.75 -4.87
CA VAL A 911 -16.34 24.16 -5.31
C VAL A 911 -15.66 24.90 -4.17
N GLU A 912 -14.40 24.51 -3.93
CA GLU A 912 -13.51 25.10 -2.94
C GLU A 912 -12.11 25.32 -3.53
N GLY A 913 -11.36 26.24 -2.93
CA GLY A 913 -9.99 26.55 -3.31
C GLY A 913 -9.04 25.37 -3.10
N ARG A 914 -8.09 25.25 -4.02
CA ARG A 914 -6.99 24.28 -3.95
C ARG A 914 -5.70 24.87 -3.40
N THR A 915 -4.91 24.01 -2.76
CA THR A 915 -3.56 24.28 -2.26
C THR A 915 -2.59 23.16 -2.70
N PRO A 916 -1.26 23.38 -2.60
CA PRO A 916 -0.29 22.29 -2.67
C PRO A 916 -0.56 21.18 -1.65
N LEU A 917 -0.04 19.98 -1.92
CA LEU A 917 -0.22 18.81 -1.06
C LEU A 917 0.25 19.08 0.39
N TYR A 918 -0.42 18.43 1.35
CA TYR A 918 -0.13 18.54 2.79
C TYR A 918 -0.31 19.95 3.38
N ARG A 919 -1.15 20.78 2.76
CA ARG A 919 -1.60 22.08 3.31
C ARG A 919 -3.09 22.06 3.61
N TRP A 920 -3.63 23.17 4.10
CA TRP A 920 -5.04 23.32 4.50
C TRP A 920 -6.02 23.39 3.31
N GLY A 921 -5.83 22.58 2.27
CA GLY A 921 -6.72 22.51 1.10
C GLY A 921 -7.82 21.47 1.26
N SER A 922 -8.86 21.56 0.42
CA SER A 922 -9.98 20.60 0.37
C SER A 922 -10.71 20.41 1.70
N ARG A 923 -10.56 21.35 2.65
CA ARG A 923 -11.06 21.23 4.02
C ARG A 923 -12.57 21.05 4.09
N VAL A 924 -13.34 21.71 3.21
CA VAL A 924 -14.81 21.60 3.28
C VAL A 924 -15.23 20.21 2.86
N SER A 925 -14.72 19.67 1.75
CA SER A 925 -15.01 18.29 1.35
C SER A 925 -14.49 17.25 2.35
N ILE A 926 -13.36 17.50 3.02
CA ILE A 926 -12.83 16.64 4.08
C ILE A 926 -13.81 16.50 5.24
N TYR A 927 -14.27 17.62 5.81
CA TYR A 927 -15.10 17.61 7.01
C TYR A 927 -16.60 17.39 6.73
N THR A 928 -17.09 17.68 5.52
CA THR A 928 -18.50 17.46 5.17
C THR A 928 -18.75 16.15 4.43
N GLY A 929 -17.74 15.60 3.75
CA GLY A 929 -17.87 14.48 2.82
C GLY A 929 -18.63 14.83 1.53
N LEU A 930 -18.85 16.12 1.24
CA LEU A 930 -19.48 16.57 0.00
C LEU A 930 -18.48 16.46 -1.17
N PRO A 931 -18.94 16.09 -2.38
CA PRO A 931 -18.07 16.04 -3.55
C PRO A 931 -17.63 17.45 -3.96
N THR A 932 -16.32 17.66 -4.14
CA THR A 932 -15.76 18.86 -4.77
C THR A 932 -15.30 18.57 -6.20
N VAL A 933 -15.23 19.60 -7.05
CA VAL A 933 -14.77 19.49 -8.45
C VAL A 933 -13.46 18.71 -8.54
N LEU A 934 -12.49 19.08 -7.69
CA LEU A 934 -11.25 18.34 -7.50
C LEU A 934 -10.68 18.62 -6.11
N GLY A 935 -10.41 17.54 -5.36
CA GLY A 935 -9.68 17.61 -4.08
C GLY A 935 -8.20 17.32 -4.23
N TRP A 936 -7.67 16.43 -3.39
CA TRP A 936 -6.25 16.02 -3.42
C TRP A 936 -5.90 15.32 -4.75
N ASP A 937 -5.15 16.00 -5.61
CA ASP A 937 -4.96 15.60 -7.00
C ASP A 937 -4.08 14.35 -7.15
N TRP A 938 -3.05 14.17 -6.32
CA TRP A 938 -2.17 12.99 -6.37
C TRP A 938 -2.94 11.67 -6.16
N HIS A 939 -3.84 11.62 -5.18
CA HIS A 939 -4.66 10.42 -4.95
C HIS A 939 -5.64 10.17 -6.10
N GLN A 940 -6.19 11.23 -6.69
CA GLN A 940 -7.05 11.10 -7.87
C GLN A 940 -6.29 10.55 -9.08
N ARG A 941 -5.04 10.99 -9.29
CA ARG A 941 -4.15 10.43 -10.33
C ARG A 941 -3.87 8.95 -10.08
N GLN A 942 -3.50 8.58 -8.86
CA GLN A 942 -3.23 7.18 -8.49
C GLN A 942 -4.45 6.26 -8.73
N GLN A 943 -5.66 6.74 -8.39
CA GLN A 943 -6.88 5.94 -8.48
C GLN A 943 -7.45 5.83 -9.89
N ARG A 944 -7.29 6.85 -10.73
CA ARG A 944 -7.90 6.91 -12.07
C ARG A 944 -6.93 6.58 -13.19
N CYS A 945 -5.66 6.94 -13.02
CA CYS A 945 -4.67 6.93 -14.10
C CYS A 945 -3.39 6.16 -13.73
N GLY A 946 -3.21 5.76 -12.47
CA GLY A 946 -1.98 5.15 -11.98
C GLY A 946 -0.80 6.12 -12.12
N LEU A 947 0.28 5.69 -12.78
CA LEU A 947 1.42 6.55 -13.14
C LEU A 947 1.29 7.22 -14.52
N ASN A 948 0.18 7.02 -15.23
CA ASN A 948 -0.01 7.62 -16.55
C ASN A 948 -0.49 9.08 -16.41
N PRO A 949 -0.23 9.96 -17.42
CA PRO A 949 -0.78 11.30 -17.46
C PRO A 949 -2.31 11.27 -17.30
N CYS A 950 -2.83 12.08 -16.38
CA CYS A 950 -4.23 12.06 -16.01
C CYS A 950 -4.93 13.34 -16.47
N ASP A 951 -5.20 13.39 -17.78
CA ASP A 951 -5.70 14.58 -18.45
C ASP A 951 -7.00 15.12 -17.81
N ALA A 952 -7.87 14.24 -17.29
CA ALA A 952 -9.08 14.63 -16.56
C ALA A 952 -8.80 15.34 -15.22
N VAL A 953 -7.80 14.89 -14.46
CA VAL A 953 -7.40 15.54 -13.21
C VAL A 953 -6.75 16.89 -13.53
N THR A 954 -5.85 16.92 -14.51
CA THR A 954 -5.19 18.16 -14.94
C THR A 954 -6.19 19.18 -15.51
N ALA A 955 -7.20 18.76 -16.26
CA ALA A 955 -8.26 19.65 -16.74
C ALA A 955 -9.03 20.29 -15.57
N ARG A 956 -9.45 19.48 -14.59
CA ARG A 956 -10.14 19.99 -13.38
C ARG A 956 -9.27 20.90 -12.52
N ILE A 957 -7.95 20.67 -12.48
CA ILE A 957 -6.99 21.61 -11.85
C ILE A 957 -7.12 22.99 -12.50
N VAL A 958 -7.09 23.03 -13.84
CA VAL A 958 -7.19 24.27 -14.61
C VAL A 958 -8.55 24.93 -14.38
N ASP A 959 -9.63 24.16 -14.41
CA ASP A 959 -10.98 24.70 -14.28
C ASP A 959 -11.28 25.25 -12.88
N VAL A 960 -10.86 24.58 -11.81
CA VAL A 960 -10.97 25.12 -10.44
C VAL A 960 -10.20 26.43 -10.33
N ASN A 961 -8.98 26.48 -10.88
CA ASN A 961 -8.20 27.73 -10.88
C ASN A 961 -8.92 28.84 -11.65
N LYS A 962 -9.51 28.54 -12.82
CA LYS A 962 -10.28 29.52 -13.61
C LYS A 962 -11.51 30.02 -12.86
N ILE A 963 -12.24 29.14 -12.18
CA ILE A 963 -13.42 29.52 -11.36
C ILE A 963 -13.06 30.61 -10.36
N TYR A 964 -11.88 30.56 -9.72
CA TYR A 964 -11.47 31.59 -8.75
C TYR A 964 -10.71 32.77 -9.36
N THR A 965 -9.93 32.57 -10.43
CA THR A 965 -9.07 33.62 -11.03
C THR A 965 -9.71 34.43 -12.14
N SER A 966 -10.62 33.86 -12.94
CA SER A 966 -11.23 34.54 -14.09
C SER A 966 -12.06 35.73 -13.62
N THR A 967 -12.05 36.82 -14.39
CA THR A 967 -12.94 37.97 -14.18
C THR A 967 -14.21 37.88 -15.05
N ASP A 968 -14.30 36.87 -15.92
CA ASP A 968 -15.47 36.64 -16.78
C ASP A 968 -16.53 35.82 -16.03
N ALA A 969 -17.62 36.48 -15.69
CA ALA A 969 -18.77 35.88 -15.01
C ALA A 969 -19.45 34.79 -15.86
N THR A 970 -19.41 34.90 -17.20
CA THR A 970 -20.04 33.93 -18.10
C THR A 970 -19.23 32.64 -18.16
N GLU A 971 -17.91 32.74 -18.30
CA GLU A 971 -17.00 31.58 -18.24
C GLU A 971 -17.15 30.85 -16.90
N THR A 972 -17.22 31.61 -15.80
CA THR A 972 -17.39 31.05 -14.47
C THR A 972 -18.72 30.29 -14.34
N LEU A 973 -19.84 30.90 -14.75
CA LEU A 973 -21.15 30.23 -14.72
C LEU A 973 -21.18 28.96 -15.58
N GLN A 974 -20.52 28.98 -16.74
CA GLN A 974 -20.41 27.80 -17.59
C GLN A 974 -19.68 26.67 -16.85
N LEU A 975 -18.52 26.94 -16.25
CA LEU A 975 -17.78 25.94 -15.49
C LEU A 975 -18.56 25.42 -14.27
N LEU A 976 -19.28 26.29 -13.55
CA LEU A 976 -20.14 25.87 -12.44
C LEU A 976 -21.23 24.90 -12.93
N ASN A 977 -21.82 25.16 -14.10
CA ASN A 977 -22.83 24.27 -14.70
C ASN A 977 -22.23 22.96 -15.21
N ASP A 978 -21.06 23.00 -15.84
CA ASP A 978 -20.38 21.82 -16.40
C ASP A 978 -20.07 20.77 -15.32
N TYR A 979 -19.79 21.21 -14.10
CA TYR A 979 -19.54 20.36 -12.94
C TYR A 979 -20.74 20.18 -12.00
N ASP A 980 -21.91 20.72 -12.35
CA ASP A 980 -23.13 20.66 -11.53
C ASP A 980 -22.92 21.22 -10.10
N VAL A 981 -22.14 22.30 -9.99
CA VAL A 981 -21.79 22.94 -8.72
C VAL A 981 -23.03 23.61 -8.15
N LYS A 982 -23.39 23.22 -6.93
CA LYS A 982 -24.48 23.82 -6.17
C LYS A 982 -24.03 24.90 -5.20
N TYR A 983 -22.83 24.75 -4.62
CA TYR A 983 -22.28 25.72 -3.67
C TYR A 983 -20.88 26.16 -4.03
N VAL A 984 -20.64 27.47 -4.02
CA VAL A 984 -19.32 28.09 -4.16
C VAL A 984 -18.87 28.59 -2.79
N TYR A 985 -17.71 28.12 -2.36
CA TYR A 985 -17.11 28.52 -1.09
C TYR A 985 -16.03 29.58 -1.32
N VAL A 986 -16.07 30.68 -0.55
CA VAL A 986 -15.05 31.73 -0.55
C VAL A 986 -14.71 32.08 0.90
N GLY A 987 -13.50 31.77 1.35
CA GLY A 987 -12.98 32.12 2.67
C GLY A 987 -11.56 32.72 2.64
N GLU A 988 -10.90 32.83 3.79
CA GLU A 988 -9.51 33.33 3.91
C GLU A 988 -8.54 32.59 2.99
N LEU A 989 -8.70 31.26 2.86
CA LEU A 989 -7.86 30.46 1.98
C LEU A 989 -8.00 30.89 0.52
N GLU A 990 -9.23 31.08 0.03
CA GLU A 990 -9.46 31.53 -1.32
C GLU A 990 -8.90 32.94 -1.55
N HIS A 991 -9.01 33.85 -0.58
CA HIS A 991 -8.38 35.18 -0.63
C HIS A 991 -6.84 35.12 -0.65
N ASN A 992 -6.23 34.18 0.08
CA ASN A 992 -4.78 34.01 0.12
C ASN A 992 -4.22 33.43 -1.19
N TYR A 993 -4.95 32.52 -1.84
CA TYR A 993 -4.45 31.76 -3.00
C TYR A 993 -4.87 32.33 -4.35
N TYR A 994 -5.92 33.14 -4.43
CA TYR A 994 -6.48 33.67 -5.67
C TYR A 994 -6.59 35.20 -5.63
N PRO A 995 -6.48 35.89 -6.78
CA PRO A 995 -6.54 37.34 -6.82
C PRO A 995 -7.95 37.86 -6.52
N ASP A 996 -8.07 38.90 -5.70
CA ASP A 996 -9.35 39.54 -5.35
C ASP A 996 -10.16 39.97 -6.58
N SER A 997 -9.49 40.37 -7.67
CA SER A 997 -10.15 40.73 -8.94
C SER A 997 -11.02 39.59 -9.48
N GLY A 998 -10.60 38.34 -9.28
CA GLY A 998 -11.38 37.17 -9.64
C GLY A 998 -12.51 36.90 -8.64
N LEU A 999 -12.30 37.11 -7.34
CA LEU A 999 -13.28 36.77 -6.29
C LEU A 999 -14.48 37.74 -6.26
N ILE A 1000 -14.26 39.03 -6.54
CA ILE A 1000 -15.31 40.07 -6.55
C ILE A 1000 -16.47 39.71 -7.51
N LYS A 1001 -16.21 38.92 -8.56
CA LYS A 1001 -17.26 38.51 -9.51
C LYS A 1001 -18.42 37.76 -8.85
N PHE A 1002 -18.17 37.02 -7.76
CA PHE A 1002 -19.21 36.25 -7.08
C PHE A 1002 -20.24 37.17 -6.41
N GLN A 1003 -19.82 38.32 -5.87
CA GLN A 1003 -20.72 39.37 -5.39
C GLN A 1003 -21.55 39.96 -6.54
N GLY A 1004 -20.93 40.19 -7.70
CA GLY A 1004 -21.62 40.65 -8.91
C GLY A 1004 -22.67 39.65 -9.42
N LEU A 1005 -22.32 38.37 -9.45
CA LEU A 1005 -23.23 37.27 -9.79
C LEU A 1005 -24.40 37.15 -8.80
N ALA A 1006 -24.14 37.39 -7.51
CA ALA A 1006 -25.18 37.45 -6.49
C ALA A 1006 -26.13 38.64 -6.70
N ALA A 1007 -25.59 39.81 -7.04
CA ALA A 1007 -26.39 41.02 -7.30
C ALA A 1007 -27.34 40.87 -8.51
N VAL A 1008 -26.99 40.05 -9.50
CA VAL A 1008 -27.84 39.74 -10.67
C VAL A 1008 -28.69 38.47 -10.48
N GLY A 1009 -28.73 37.91 -9.27
CA GLY A 1009 -29.59 36.76 -8.92
C GLY A 1009 -29.16 35.42 -9.51
N LYS A 1010 -27.90 35.30 -9.96
CA LYS A 1010 -27.33 34.02 -10.43
C LYS A 1010 -26.73 33.19 -9.29
N LEU A 1011 -26.33 33.85 -8.22
CA LEU A 1011 -25.94 33.24 -6.96
C LEU A 1011 -26.79 33.81 -5.83
N THR A 1012 -26.95 33.05 -4.75
CA THR A 1012 -27.58 33.52 -3.50
C THR A 1012 -26.62 33.30 -2.35
N VAL A 1013 -26.36 34.32 -1.53
CA VAL A 1013 -25.60 34.11 -0.29
C VAL A 1013 -26.48 33.33 0.68
N VAL A 1014 -26.05 32.13 1.06
CA VAL A 1014 -26.78 31.24 1.97
C VAL A 1014 -26.16 31.16 3.36
N TYR A 1015 -24.88 31.51 3.47
CA TYR A 1015 -24.16 31.64 4.73
C TYR A 1015 -23.07 32.70 4.61
N GLU A 1016 -22.89 33.47 5.67
CA GLU A 1016 -21.83 34.47 5.78
C GLU A 1016 -21.43 34.61 7.26
N ASN A 1017 -20.13 34.51 7.53
CA ASN A 1017 -19.53 34.92 8.80
C ASN A 1017 -18.47 36.00 8.55
N GLN A 1018 -17.55 36.23 9.49
CA GLN A 1018 -16.58 37.31 9.36
C GLN A 1018 -15.67 37.17 8.13
N GLU A 1019 -15.22 35.96 7.80
CA GLU A 1019 -14.23 35.74 6.74
C GLU A 1019 -14.66 34.72 5.68
N VAL A 1020 -15.85 34.11 5.82
CA VAL A 1020 -16.38 33.10 4.89
C VAL A 1020 -17.74 33.54 4.34
N THR A 1021 -17.90 33.40 3.02
CA THR A 1021 -19.19 33.49 2.33
C THR A 1021 -19.43 32.20 1.52
N VAL A 1022 -20.61 31.60 1.69
CA VAL A 1022 -21.07 30.47 0.87
C VAL A 1022 -22.20 30.93 -0.04
N TYR A 1023 -22.01 30.73 -1.33
CA TYR A 1023 -22.98 31.07 -2.37
C TYR A 1023 -23.66 29.79 -2.89
N GLU A 1024 -24.97 29.82 -3.04
CA GLU A 1024 -25.74 28.79 -3.74
C GLU A 1024 -25.98 29.20 -5.20
N VAL A 1025 -25.65 28.31 -6.13
CA VAL A 1025 -25.89 28.49 -7.56
C VAL A 1025 -27.38 28.32 -7.88
N GLN A 1026 -27.94 29.31 -8.57
CA GLN A 1026 -29.34 29.34 -9.03
C GLN A 1026 -29.38 28.93 -10.50
N GLY A 1027 -30.28 27.98 -10.82
CA GLY A 1027 -30.38 27.29 -12.12
C GLY A 1027 -30.41 28.20 -13.36
#